data_AF-A0A963EJJ8-F1
#
_entry.id   AF-A0A963EJJ8-F1
#
_cell.length_a   1.000
_cell.length_b   1.000
_cell.length_c   1.000
_cell.angle_alpha   90.00
_cell.angle_beta   90.00
_cell.angle_gamma   90.00
#
_symmetry.space_group_name_H-M   'P 1'
#
loop_
_entity.id
_entity.type
_entity.pdbx_description
1 polymer ?
#
loop_
_entity_poly.entity_id
_entity_poly.type
_entity_poly.pdbx_seq_one_letter_code
_entity_poly.pdbx_strand_id
1 'polypeptide(L)'
;MMKRKALVAAISALSAPVLAMQAMDDAALSNVTGQDGITIGLETNNLNIGEINWVLDRDNYVDGSGVISNNAAGTSLESGLRLQNISIRGVDETGTVFGPARVTTSFDVGSNGSEVGVSLATQIDRMRIRIDDMKLADNNDRSFGTLAIDGSAEIEFVNFGGLFNSDGNGAYLHGKINNGNIFYRQAWHLHPYLRLGNLNAEWTAENATIGITDEGLLTEADFIDVALDFDLFYNFPVHSGEQEFVSNGADERPILHFAWEGALKDPKLVWKPGGAWYGENSGAADLANKSEGLHFSSRWNFVTRADVDGGMDSDREFRWRFGEADDPDLVYPRMRFELSDWNVMAGAPLEDGQRWGHHFPLIGFDVLTNGQGPGGLCWGGPVDGSGCSGQLLSFAPGEVAGYSAAVNRTNADAMALLVRDGNFLTYANKVKLFEDNVMTREFEWGLIYTLANIDGNIWFYPGGNVGDVGGGSEDYGLIADILLMSQTFDPTGTQQGFQFDKGSHFLLADTESDMAVGFMASNLLMAWNDTRIWIKPQWNPNDYTEGGIDVVSPLSRTQFTGTFGGLRLPDTGVALAPDSSDIVKGTILDVNLEGLLNLRLSPSSPNYADRNAEGYLNFSAALRPTNTNINGFSAHNGTTDPGTDLGSYISLAEPNRPDVQIIFGDINGDIAMVNGIIDLRSSNEDGDGTPKLVIANDIQFGQTAAARMNDAVVGLPGGLPGGAAGQPFRIDNVALGNGTTGTAATLGSIVIPSGQWHASITLKPQIP
;
A
#
# COMPACT_ATOMS: atom_id res chain seq x y z
N MET A 1 -3.72 21.58 -78.69
CA MET A 1 -2.80 20.42 -78.78
C MET A 1 -1.42 20.92 -79.20
N MET A 2 -0.36 20.34 -78.65
CA MET A 2 1.08 20.67 -78.81
C MET A 2 1.66 21.83 -77.97
N LYS A 3 1.85 21.56 -76.66
CA LYS A 3 2.99 22.08 -75.86
C LYS A 3 3.40 20.98 -74.87
N ARG A 4 4.38 20.14 -75.21
CA ARG A 4 4.95 19.15 -74.24
C ARG A 4 6.30 18.50 -74.61
N LYS A 5 7.10 19.05 -75.54
CA LYS A 5 8.36 18.37 -75.96
C LYS A 5 9.66 19.18 -75.89
N ALA A 6 9.69 20.36 -75.28
CA ALA A 6 10.93 21.17 -75.21
C ALA A 6 11.62 21.18 -73.83
N LEU A 7 10.95 20.81 -72.73
CA LEU A 7 11.54 20.93 -71.39
C LEU A 7 12.33 19.69 -70.94
N VAL A 8 12.05 18.51 -71.52
CA VAL A 8 12.70 17.25 -71.17
C VAL A 8 14.17 17.19 -71.66
N ALA A 9 14.55 18.01 -72.64
CA ALA A 9 15.92 18.11 -73.14
C ALA A 9 16.79 19.14 -72.38
N ALA A 10 16.19 19.98 -71.53
CA ALA A 10 16.91 21.00 -70.76
C ALA A 10 17.37 20.51 -69.37
N ILE A 11 16.85 19.37 -68.89
CA ILE A 11 17.18 18.80 -67.57
C ILE A 11 18.35 17.80 -67.66
N SER A 12 18.71 17.33 -68.86
CA SER A 12 19.75 16.32 -69.07
C SER A 12 21.16 16.86 -69.33
N ALA A 13 21.39 18.17 -69.19
CA ALA A 13 22.65 18.80 -69.63
C ALA A 13 23.30 19.78 -68.63
N LEU A 14 22.93 19.74 -67.36
CA LEU A 14 23.66 20.48 -66.31
C LEU A 14 24.38 19.50 -65.38
N SER A 15 25.64 19.23 -65.70
CA SER A 15 26.62 18.67 -64.76
C SER A 15 26.95 19.73 -63.70
N ALA A 16 26.22 19.71 -62.59
CA ALA A 16 26.63 20.40 -61.37
C ALA A 16 27.67 19.53 -60.63
N PRO A 17 28.75 20.12 -60.08
CA PRO A 17 29.74 19.37 -59.33
C PRO A 17 29.07 18.67 -58.15
N VAL A 18 29.43 17.40 -57.96
CA VAL A 18 29.17 16.63 -56.75
C VAL A 18 29.79 17.40 -55.59
N LEU A 19 28.98 18.21 -54.90
CA LEU A 19 29.20 18.51 -53.50
C LEU A 19 28.62 17.30 -52.77
N ALA A 20 29.52 16.43 -52.31
CA ALA A 20 29.17 15.42 -51.34
C ALA A 20 28.41 16.10 -50.20
N MET A 21 27.28 15.52 -49.76
CA MET A 21 26.71 15.86 -48.46
C MET A 21 27.77 15.53 -47.44
N GLN A 22 28.48 16.55 -46.98
CA GLN A 22 29.45 16.44 -45.91
C GLN A 22 28.65 16.24 -44.63
N ALA A 23 29.00 15.20 -43.86
CA ALA A 23 28.44 15.04 -42.52
C ALA A 23 28.67 16.34 -41.76
N MET A 24 27.59 16.87 -41.21
CA MET A 24 27.60 18.10 -40.43
C MET A 24 28.34 17.80 -39.12
N ASP A 25 29.45 18.50 -38.89
CA ASP A 25 30.28 18.45 -37.68
C ASP A 25 29.57 19.20 -36.54
N ASP A 26 29.72 18.76 -35.29
CA ASP A 26 29.12 19.33 -34.08
C ASP A 26 29.31 20.86 -33.96
N ALA A 27 30.41 21.41 -34.48
CA ALA A 27 30.64 22.86 -34.54
C ALA A 27 29.66 23.59 -35.48
N ALA A 28 29.20 22.93 -36.54
CA ALA A 28 28.17 23.43 -37.44
C ALA A 28 26.76 23.29 -36.83
N LEU A 29 26.50 22.24 -36.04
CA LEU A 29 25.27 22.08 -35.24
C LEU A 29 25.14 23.17 -34.17
N SER A 30 26.23 23.58 -33.52
CA SER A 30 26.23 24.69 -32.54
C SER A 30 25.81 26.05 -33.12
N ASN A 31 25.89 26.21 -34.45
CA ASN A 31 25.50 27.42 -35.17
C ASN A 31 24.09 27.33 -35.81
N VAL A 32 23.42 26.18 -35.72
CA VAL A 32 22.02 26.05 -36.13
C VAL A 32 21.14 26.59 -34.99
N THR A 33 20.77 27.87 -35.09
CA THR A 33 19.76 28.48 -34.22
C THR A 33 18.36 28.05 -34.70
N GLY A 34 18.04 26.76 -34.59
CA GLY A 34 16.66 26.28 -34.65
C GLY A 34 15.96 26.57 -33.33
N GLN A 35 15.83 27.85 -32.96
CA GLN A 35 15.31 28.32 -31.67
C GLN A 35 13.78 28.24 -31.53
N ASP A 36 13.08 27.70 -32.52
CA ASP A 36 11.63 27.49 -32.41
C ASP A 36 11.40 26.07 -31.88
N GLY A 37 11.33 25.95 -30.55
CA GLY A 37 10.73 24.79 -29.91
C GLY A 37 9.33 24.52 -30.49
N ILE A 38 8.90 23.26 -30.46
CA ILE A 38 7.59 22.85 -30.99
C ILE A 38 6.60 22.85 -29.83
N THR A 39 5.52 23.62 -29.94
CA THR A 39 4.39 23.55 -29.00
C THR A 39 3.19 22.89 -29.67
N ILE A 40 2.64 21.85 -29.04
CA ILE A 40 1.47 21.10 -29.48
C ILE A 40 0.36 21.30 -28.44
N GLY A 41 -0.78 21.82 -28.88
CA GLY A 41 -1.99 21.93 -28.06
C GLY A 41 -3.07 20.95 -28.51
N LEU A 42 -3.57 20.13 -27.58
CA LEU A 42 -4.78 19.33 -27.72
C LEU A 42 -5.94 20.04 -27.02
N GLU A 43 -7.03 20.30 -27.74
CA GLU A 43 -8.28 20.83 -27.17
C GLU A 43 -9.44 19.94 -27.63
N THR A 44 -10.21 19.39 -26.69
CA THR A 44 -11.34 18.52 -26.99
C THR A 44 -12.48 18.66 -25.99
N ASN A 45 -13.73 18.67 -26.47
CA ASN A 45 -14.90 18.63 -25.60
C ASN A 45 -15.14 17.23 -25.02
N ASN A 46 -14.72 16.19 -25.73
CA ASN A 46 -14.82 14.80 -25.31
C ASN A 46 -13.92 13.92 -26.21
N LEU A 47 -12.95 13.24 -25.63
CA LEU A 47 -12.20 12.17 -26.30
C LEU A 47 -12.63 10.84 -25.67
N ASN A 48 -13.05 9.88 -26.49
CA ASN A 48 -13.38 8.53 -26.02
C ASN A 48 -12.43 7.51 -26.67
N ILE A 49 -11.86 6.63 -25.87
CA ILE A 49 -11.07 5.49 -26.31
C ILE A 49 -11.85 4.23 -25.91
N GLY A 50 -12.13 3.37 -26.89
CA GLY A 50 -12.97 2.19 -26.66
C GLY A 50 -12.34 1.19 -25.70
N GLU A 51 -11.08 0.83 -25.95
CA GLU A 51 -10.35 -0.15 -25.16
C GLU A 51 -8.83 0.06 -25.27
N ILE A 52 -8.11 -0.18 -24.17
CA ILE A 52 -6.65 -0.39 -24.13
C ILE A 52 -6.42 -1.78 -23.55
N ASN A 53 -5.64 -2.60 -24.26
CA ASN A 53 -5.27 -3.95 -23.83
C ASN A 53 -3.79 -4.01 -23.53
N TRP A 54 -3.47 -4.36 -22.28
CA TRP A 54 -2.13 -4.75 -21.89
C TRP A 54 -2.08 -6.28 -21.82
N VAL A 55 -1.44 -6.90 -22.82
CA VAL A 55 -1.26 -8.35 -22.91
C VAL A 55 0.17 -8.67 -22.52
N LEU A 56 0.33 -9.65 -21.64
CA LEU A 56 1.60 -10.09 -21.07
C LEU A 56 1.83 -11.56 -21.41
N ASP A 57 3.10 -11.95 -21.52
CA ASP A 57 3.55 -13.33 -21.67
C ASP A 57 3.00 -14.07 -22.90
N ARG A 58 2.75 -13.30 -23.97
CA ARG A 58 2.24 -13.87 -25.21
C ARG A 58 3.27 -14.82 -25.81
N ASP A 59 2.81 -16.00 -26.20
CA ASP A 59 3.65 -17.10 -26.71
C ASP A 59 4.71 -17.62 -25.70
N ASN A 60 4.61 -17.25 -24.41
CA ASN A 60 5.45 -17.79 -23.34
C ASN A 60 4.73 -18.92 -22.60
N TYR A 61 5.50 -19.95 -22.28
CA TYR A 61 5.03 -21.17 -21.64
C TYR A 61 6.00 -21.59 -20.54
N VAL A 62 5.47 -22.09 -19.43
CA VAL A 62 6.28 -22.76 -18.40
C VAL A 62 6.27 -24.27 -18.60
N ASP A 63 7.43 -24.91 -18.55
CA ASP A 63 7.54 -26.37 -18.60
C ASP A 63 7.44 -27.02 -17.22
N GLY A 64 7.46 -28.36 -17.18
CA GLY A 64 7.39 -29.11 -15.91
C GLY A 64 8.60 -28.93 -14.98
N SER A 65 9.65 -28.23 -15.43
CA SER A 65 10.80 -27.84 -14.61
C SER A 65 10.75 -26.38 -14.14
N GLY A 66 9.68 -25.65 -14.46
CA GLY A 66 9.49 -24.27 -14.03
C GLY A 66 10.22 -23.25 -14.91
N VAL A 67 10.78 -23.66 -16.05
CA VAL A 67 11.54 -22.77 -16.94
C VAL A 67 10.61 -22.12 -17.97
N ILE A 68 10.72 -20.80 -18.14
CA ILE A 68 9.98 -20.07 -19.18
C ILE A 68 10.61 -20.33 -20.54
N SER A 69 9.80 -20.70 -21.52
CA SER A 69 10.21 -20.90 -22.90
C SER A 69 9.10 -20.55 -23.87
N ASN A 70 9.45 -20.27 -25.12
CA ASN A 70 8.54 -20.06 -26.22
C ASN A 70 8.11 -21.38 -26.91
N ASN A 71 8.02 -22.46 -26.12
CA ASN A 71 7.62 -23.79 -26.59
C ASN A 71 6.19 -24.12 -26.16
N ALA A 72 5.26 -24.21 -27.11
CA ALA A 72 3.83 -24.45 -26.90
C ALA A 72 3.45 -25.82 -26.29
N ALA A 73 4.43 -26.62 -25.84
CA ALA A 73 4.21 -27.86 -25.12
C ALA A 73 4.01 -27.67 -23.60
N GLY A 74 4.27 -26.47 -23.07
CA GLY A 74 4.08 -26.12 -21.65
C GLY A 74 2.71 -25.53 -21.32
N THR A 75 2.53 -25.08 -20.08
CA THR A 75 1.35 -24.31 -19.65
C THR A 75 1.50 -22.87 -20.12
N SER A 76 0.47 -22.32 -20.78
CA SER A 76 0.48 -20.94 -21.27
C SER A 76 0.54 -19.95 -20.11
N LEU A 77 1.39 -18.93 -20.26
CA LEU A 77 1.50 -17.81 -19.31
C LEU A 77 0.71 -16.57 -19.76
N GLU A 78 0.21 -16.53 -21.00
CA GLU A 78 -0.50 -15.37 -21.54
C GLU A 78 -1.70 -14.94 -20.69
N SER A 79 -1.67 -13.69 -20.22
CA SER A 79 -2.78 -13.00 -19.55
C SER A 79 -2.79 -11.51 -19.91
N GLY A 80 -3.70 -10.74 -19.33
CA GLY A 80 -3.71 -9.30 -19.55
C GLY A 80 -4.77 -8.52 -18.78
N LEU A 81 -4.60 -7.20 -18.81
CA LEU A 81 -5.52 -6.20 -18.26
C LEU A 81 -6.16 -5.41 -19.42
N ARG A 82 -7.49 -5.25 -19.37
CA ARG A 82 -8.27 -4.46 -20.32
C ARG A 82 -8.89 -3.25 -19.63
N LEU A 83 -8.68 -2.07 -20.19
CA LEU A 83 -9.30 -0.82 -19.74
C LEU A 83 -10.31 -0.38 -20.80
N GLN A 84 -11.59 -0.28 -20.45
CA GLN A 84 -12.67 -0.01 -21.40
C GLN A 84 -13.38 1.32 -21.14
N ASN A 85 -13.92 1.90 -22.21
CA ASN A 85 -14.69 3.15 -22.23
C ASN A 85 -13.98 4.31 -21.52
N ILE A 86 -12.73 4.55 -21.93
CA ILE A 86 -11.94 5.65 -21.38
C ILE A 86 -12.48 6.96 -21.96
N SER A 87 -12.75 7.95 -21.11
CA SER A 87 -13.20 9.27 -21.54
C SER A 87 -12.37 10.39 -20.93
N ILE A 88 -12.13 11.44 -21.72
CA ILE A 88 -11.40 12.65 -21.30
C ILE A 88 -12.26 13.88 -21.58
N ARG A 89 -12.51 14.69 -20.55
CA ARG A 89 -13.41 15.87 -20.59
C ARG A 89 -12.92 17.01 -19.70
N GLY A 90 -13.21 18.25 -20.05
CA GLY A 90 -13.00 19.40 -19.15
C GLY A 90 -13.97 19.34 -17.97
N VAL A 91 -13.49 19.65 -16.77
CA VAL A 91 -14.30 19.72 -15.54
C VAL A 91 -13.90 20.95 -14.72
N ASP A 92 -14.85 21.47 -13.92
CA ASP A 92 -14.57 22.53 -12.95
C ASP A 92 -14.00 21.97 -11.63
N GLU A 93 -13.81 22.85 -10.64
CA GLU A 93 -13.27 22.50 -9.32
C GLU A 93 -14.10 21.43 -8.60
N THR A 94 -15.41 21.43 -8.81
CA THR A 94 -16.34 20.45 -8.22
C THR A 94 -16.38 19.13 -8.98
N GLY A 95 -15.74 19.02 -10.15
CA GLY A 95 -15.86 17.86 -11.04
C GLY A 95 -17.07 17.91 -11.98
N THR A 96 -17.80 19.03 -12.03
CA THR A 96 -18.88 19.22 -13.00
C THR A 96 -18.29 19.42 -14.39
N VAL A 97 -18.83 18.73 -15.40
CA VAL A 97 -18.34 18.86 -16.79
C VAL A 97 -18.45 20.31 -17.26
N PHE A 98 -17.31 20.91 -17.58
CA PHE A 98 -17.19 22.32 -17.92
C PHE A 98 -16.08 22.54 -18.95
N GLY A 99 -16.42 23.16 -20.08
CA GLY A 99 -15.46 23.52 -21.13
C GLY A 99 -14.73 22.33 -21.80
N PRO A 100 -13.78 22.61 -22.69
CA PRO A 100 -12.94 21.59 -23.31
C PRO A 100 -11.79 21.16 -22.37
N ALA A 101 -11.40 19.89 -22.45
CA ALA A 101 -10.11 19.41 -21.92
C ALA A 101 -8.97 19.97 -22.79
N ARG A 102 -7.92 20.47 -22.14
CA ARG A 102 -6.76 21.10 -22.80
C ARG A 102 -5.45 20.52 -22.27
N VAL A 103 -4.57 20.13 -23.19
CA VAL A 103 -3.20 19.70 -22.88
C VAL A 103 -2.25 20.44 -23.82
N THR A 104 -1.24 21.09 -23.28
CA THR A 104 -0.22 21.80 -24.06
C THR A 104 1.15 21.21 -23.74
N THR A 105 1.85 20.72 -24.76
CA THR A 105 3.19 20.17 -24.63
C THR A 105 4.17 20.96 -25.50
N SER A 106 5.20 21.53 -24.90
CA SER A 106 6.34 22.13 -25.57
C SER A 106 7.55 21.21 -25.55
N PHE A 107 8.23 21.12 -26.68
CA PHE A 107 9.46 20.36 -26.88
C PHE A 107 10.53 21.28 -27.42
N ASP A 108 11.70 21.31 -26.78
CA ASP A 108 12.84 22.11 -27.19
C ASP A 108 14.12 21.27 -27.17
N VAL A 109 15.06 21.60 -28.06
CA VAL A 109 16.38 20.98 -28.15
C VAL A 109 17.42 22.10 -28.11
N GLY A 110 18.28 22.06 -27.10
CA GLY A 110 19.29 23.08 -26.84
C GLY A 110 20.67 22.50 -26.62
N SER A 111 21.57 23.30 -26.04
CA SER A 111 22.87 22.85 -25.57
C SER A 111 23.32 23.73 -24.40
N ASN A 112 24.01 23.12 -23.42
CA ASN A 112 24.68 23.86 -22.34
C ASN A 112 26.12 24.29 -22.71
N GLY A 113 26.53 24.08 -23.97
CA GLY A 113 27.87 24.40 -24.48
C GLY A 113 28.85 23.22 -24.46
N SER A 114 28.56 22.15 -23.72
CA SER A 114 29.32 20.89 -23.74
C SER A 114 28.51 19.70 -24.25
N GLU A 115 27.20 19.68 -23.99
CA GLU A 115 26.28 18.61 -24.34
C GLU A 115 25.01 19.18 -24.98
N VAL A 116 24.36 18.38 -25.82
CA VAL A 116 23.03 18.69 -26.35
C VAL A 116 22.00 18.40 -25.26
N GLY A 117 21.05 19.30 -25.06
CA GLY A 117 19.94 19.17 -24.11
C GLY A 117 18.61 18.97 -24.80
N VAL A 118 17.70 18.26 -24.16
CA VAL A 118 16.29 18.14 -24.54
C VAL A 118 15.45 18.66 -23.38
N SER A 119 14.44 19.47 -23.69
CA SER A 119 13.43 19.92 -22.74
C SER A 119 12.03 19.51 -23.23
N LEU A 120 11.23 18.99 -22.31
CA LEU A 120 9.83 18.66 -22.50
C LEU A 120 9.05 19.31 -21.35
N ALA A 121 8.10 20.17 -21.67
CA ALA A 121 7.18 20.74 -20.68
C ALA A 121 5.74 20.47 -21.12
N THR A 122 4.93 19.91 -20.23
CA THR A 122 3.51 19.60 -20.45
C THR A 122 2.68 20.29 -19.38
N GLN A 123 1.66 21.02 -19.80
CA GLN A 123 0.65 21.63 -18.94
C GLN A 123 -0.71 21.03 -19.29
N ILE A 124 -1.42 20.61 -18.25
CA ILE A 124 -2.75 20.02 -18.31
C ILE A 124 -3.68 20.95 -17.56
N ASP A 125 -4.62 21.57 -18.27
CA ASP A 125 -5.71 22.31 -17.65
C ASP A 125 -6.63 21.31 -16.94
N ARG A 126 -7.44 21.79 -15.98
CA ARG A 126 -8.33 20.92 -15.21
C ARG A 126 -9.23 20.08 -16.12
N MET A 127 -9.02 18.77 -16.09
CA MET A 127 -9.77 17.80 -16.87
C MET A 127 -9.96 16.51 -16.08
N ARG A 128 -10.95 15.72 -16.49
CA ARG A 128 -11.23 14.37 -15.99
C ARG A 128 -10.76 13.34 -16.99
N ILE A 129 -9.98 12.37 -16.52
CA ILE A 129 -9.76 11.08 -17.19
C ILE A 129 -10.57 10.03 -16.43
N ARG A 130 -11.50 9.35 -17.11
CA ARG A 130 -12.36 8.33 -16.52
C ARG A 130 -12.21 7.01 -17.26
N ILE A 131 -12.04 5.92 -16.52
CA ILE A 131 -12.01 4.54 -17.01
C ILE A 131 -13.22 3.84 -16.41
N ASP A 132 -14.22 3.48 -17.22
CA ASP A 132 -15.45 2.89 -16.69
C ASP A 132 -15.26 1.49 -16.16
N ASP A 133 -14.39 0.71 -16.81
CA ASP A 133 -14.32 -0.72 -16.58
C ASP A 133 -12.88 -1.23 -16.74
N MET A 134 -12.37 -1.87 -15.68
CA MET A 134 -11.04 -2.47 -15.63
C MET A 134 -11.19 -3.98 -15.43
N LYS A 135 -10.78 -4.77 -16.43
CA LYS A 135 -11.02 -6.23 -16.47
C LYS A 135 -9.75 -7.03 -16.68
N LEU A 136 -9.78 -8.28 -16.26
CA LEU A 136 -8.79 -9.27 -16.65
C LEU A 136 -9.17 -9.91 -18.00
N ALA A 137 -8.18 -10.37 -18.77
CA ALA A 137 -8.37 -10.83 -20.13
C ALA A 137 -9.27 -12.07 -20.24
N ASP A 138 -9.25 -12.94 -19.24
CA ASP A 138 -10.09 -14.13 -19.10
C ASP A 138 -11.55 -13.82 -18.70
N ASN A 139 -11.84 -12.57 -18.30
CA ASN A 139 -13.09 -12.22 -17.64
C ASN A 139 -13.81 -11.02 -18.27
N ASN A 140 -14.90 -11.29 -18.98
CA ASN A 140 -15.66 -10.23 -19.66
C ASN A 140 -16.82 -9.66 -18.84
N ASP A 141 -17.27 -10.36 -17.80
CA ASP A 141 -18.50 -10.03 -17.08
C ASP A 141 -18.23 -9.30 -15.75
N ARG A 142 -16.95 -9.18 -15.36
CA ARG A 142 -16.55 -8.56 -14.09
C ARG A 142 -15.51 -7.48 -14.24
N SER A 143 -15.54 -6.54 -13.30
CA SER A 143 -14.68 -5.36 -13.26
C SER A 143 -14.06 -5.16 -11.87
N PHE A 144 -12.88 -4.56 -11.83
CA PHE A 144 -12.36 -3.91 -10.64
C PHE A 144 -13.08 -2.58 -10.35
N GLY A 145 -13.90 -2.09 -11.28
CA GLY A 145 -14.73 -0.91 -11.13
C GLY A 145 -14.31 0.25 -12.03
N THR A 146 -14.80 1.43 -11.68
CA THR A 146 -14.56 2.70 -12.36
C THR A 146 -13.54 3.53 -11.60
N LEU A 147 -12.56 4.09 -12.30
CA LEU A 147 -11.59 5.06 -11.81
C LEU A 147 -11.80 6.39 -12.53
N ALA A 148 -11.83 7.50 -11.80
CA ALA A 148 -11.78 8.84 -12.40
C ALA A 148 -10.73 9.69 -11.71
N ILE A 149 -9.96 10.45 -12.50
CA ILE A 149 -8.93 11.36 -12.03
C ILE A 149 -9.25 12.74 -12.58
N ASP A 150 -9.44 13.70 -11.68
CA ASP A 150 -9.64 15.10 -11.99
C ASP A 150 -8.45 15.90 -11.52
N GLY A 151 -8.02 16.88 -12.30
CA GLY A 151 -7.02 17.81 -11.83
C GLY A 151 -6.36 18.58 -12.94
N SER A 152 -5.63 19.61 -12.55
CA SER A 152 -4.60 20.22 -13.38
C SER A 152 -3.25 19.62 -13.01
N ALA A 153 -2.38 19.46 -14.01
CA ALA A 153 -1.06 18.92 -13.79
C ALA A 153 -0.02 19.63 -14.67
N GLU A 154 1.22 19.63 -14.20
CA GLU A 154 2.38 20.07 -14.98
C GLU A 154 3.49 19.03 -14.87
N ILE A 155 4.23 18.85 -15.97
CA ILE A 155 5.39 17.99 -16.05
C ILE A 155 6.46 18.77 -16.80
N GLU A 156 7.63 18.95 -16.22
CA GLU A 156 8.81 19.51 -16.87
C GLU A 156 9.95 18.51 -16.76
N PHE A 157 10.59 18.23 -17.90
CA PHE A 157 11.72 17.33 -17.98
C PHE A 157 12.81 17.98 -18.82
N VAL A 158 14.04 18.00 -18.29
CA VAL A 158 15.23 18.45 -19.01
C VAL A 158 16.32 17.40 -18.82
N ASN A 159 17.00 17.03 -19.90
CA ASN A 159 18.14 16.14 -19.81
C ASN A 159 19.22 16.52 -20.83
N PHE A 160 20.49 16.34 -20.44
CA PHE A 160 21.67 16.64 -21.25
C PHE A 160 22.38 15.36 -21.68
N GLY A 161 22.92 15.34 -22.89
CA GLY A 161 23.46 14.15 -23.55
C GLY A 161 22.40 13.27 -24.25
N GLY A 162 21.13 13.69 -24.23
CA GLY A 162 19.99 13.02 -24.86
C GLY A 162 18.80 12.87 -23.92
N LEU A 163 17.65 12.41 -24.45
CA LEU A 163 16.40 12.28 -23.67
C LEU A 163 16.53 11.31 -22.49
N PHE A 164 17.27 10.22 -22.65
CA PHE A 164 17.41 9.16 -21.63
C PHE A 164 18.88 8.89 -21.29
N ASN A 165 19.70 9.93 -21.29
CA ASN A 165 21.11 9.79 -20.91
C ASN A 165 21.22 9.46 -19.41
N SER A 166 21.92 8.36 -19.11
CA SER A 166 22.17 7.88 -17.74
C SER A 166 23.64 8.08 -17.30
N ASP A 167 24.50 8.61 -18.16
CA ASP A 167 25.92 8.85 -17.86
C ASP A 167 26.19 10.22 -17.20
N GLY A 168 25.20 11.12 -17.20
CA GLY A 168 25.29 12.48 -16.65
C GLY A 168 24.39 12.70 -15.43
N ASN A 169 24.64 13.79 -14.69
CA ASN A 169 23.91 14.19 -13.47
C ASN A 169 23.27 15.58 -13.59
N GLY A 170 22.89 15.98 -14.81
CA GLY A 170 22.33 17.29 -15.10
C GLY A 170 20.84 17.28 -15.40
N ALA A 171 20.14 16.16 -15.18
CA ALA A 171 18.72 16.06 -15.48
C ALA A 171 17.88 16.81 -14.45
N TYR A 172 16.74 17.32 -14.92
CA TYR A 172 15.70 17.92 -14.10
C TYR A 172 14.37 17.24 -14.44
N LEU A 173 13.63 16.83 -13.43
CA LEU A 173 12.28 16.31 -13.57
C LEU A 173 11.40 16.94 -12.50
N HIS A 174 10.41 17.70 -12.92
CA HIS A 174 9.36 18.22 -12.08
C HIS A 174 8.02 17.68 -12.53
N GLY A 175 7.22 17.19 -11.61
CA GLY A 175 5.85 16.78 -11.84
C GLY A 175 4.98 17.28 -10.71
N LYS A 176 3.83 17.88 -11.04
CA LYS A 176 2.90 18.40 -10.05
C LYS A 176 1.46 18.18 -10.44
N ILE A 177 0.63 17.79 -9.47
CA ILE A 177 -0.83 17.77 -9.53
C ILE A 177 -1.33 18.78 -8.50
N ASN A 178 -2.19 19.70 -8.92
CA ASN A 178 -2.74 20.73 -8.04
C ASN A 178 -4.25 20.51 -7.85
N ASN A 179 -4.67 20.46 -6.59
CA ASN A 179 -6.06 20.35 -6.16
C ASN A 179 -6.87 19.30 -6.95
N GLY A 180 -6.26 18.13 -7.14
CA GLY A 180 -6.85 17.01 -7.88
C GLY A 180 -7.87 16.25 -7.06
N ASN A 181 -8.61 15.37 -7.73
CA ASN A 181 -9.46 14.38 -7.10
C ASN A 181 -9.25 13.03 -7.77
N ILE A 182 -9.08 11.96 -6.99
CA ILE A 182 -9.13 10.59 -7.50
C ILE A 182 -10.38 9.93 -6.93
N PHE A 183 -11.24 9.45 -7.81
CA PHE A 183 -12.47 8.75 -7.45
C PHE A 183 -12.38 7.28 -7.82
N TYR A 184 -12.79 6.41 -6.91
CA TYR A 184 -12.86 4.97 -7.15
C TYR A 184 -14.22 4.39 -6.73
N ARG A 185 -14.84 3.64 -7.64
CA ARG A 185 -16.12 2.96 -7.42
C ARG A 185 -16.07 1.53 -7.91
N GLN A 186 -16.51 0.57 -7.09
CA GLN A 186 -16.46 -0.86 -7.43
C GLN A 186 -17.63 -1.36 -8.30
N ALA A 187 -18.74 -0.64 -8.36
CA ALA A 187 -19.99 -1.14 -8.94
C ALA A 187 -20.74 -0.09 -9.79
N TRP A 188 -21.99 -0.40 -10.16
CA TRP A 188 -22.85 0.43 -11.01
C TRP A 188 -23.18 1.81 -10.42
N HIS A 189 -23.80 2.67 -11.23
CA HIS A 189 -23.81 4.13 -11.04
C HIS A 189 -24.44 4.67 -9.74
N LEU A 190 -25.27 3.90 -9.02
CA LEU A 190 -25.88 4.32 -7.73
C LEU A 190 -25.11 3.81 -6.50
N HIS A 191 -23.85 3.41 -6.63
CA HIS A 191 -23.04 2.96 -5.50
C HIS A 191 -22.14 4.07 -4.92
N PRO A 192 -21.78 3.98 -3.63
CA PRO A 192 -20.81 4.88 -3.01
C PRO A 192 -19.45 4.79 -3.73
N TYR A 193 -18.68 5.84 -3.61
CA TYR A 193 -17.31 5.88 -4.11
C TYR A 193 -16.39 6.52 -3.06
N LEU A 194 -15.12 6.11 -3.11
CA LEU A 194 -14.06 6.75 -2.37
C LEU A 194 -13.51 7.91 -3.18
N ARG A 195 -13.17 9.01 -2.52
CA ARG A 195 -12.51 10.15 -3.14
C ARG A 195 -11.26 10.52 -2.34
N LEU A 196 -10.12 10.56 -3.01
CA LEU A 196 -8.94 11.27 -2.52
C LEU A 196 -9.10 12.70 -3.05
N GLY A 197 -9.62 13.59 -2.20
CA GLY A 197 -9.88 14.99 -2.53
C GLY A 197 -8.75 15.90 -2.09
N ASN A 198 -8.78 17.15 -2.57
CA ASN A 198 -7.75 18.15 -2.28
C ASN A 198 -6.33 17.67 -2.64
N LEU A 199 -6.19 16.75 -3.60
CA LEU A 199 -4.94 16.08 -3.92
C LEU A 199 -3.91 17.08 -4.44
N ASN A 200 -2.86 17.30 -3.67
CA ASN A 200 -1.66 17.96 -4.13
C ASN A 200 -0.54 16.92 -4.15
N ALA A 201 0.11 16.77 -5.29
CA ALA A 201 1.26 15.88 -5.43
C ALA A 201 2.37 16.63 -6.15
N GLU A 202 3.60 16.53 -5.65
CA GLU A 202 4.77 17.16 -6.25
C GLU A 202 5.97 16.20 -6.18
N TRP A 203 6.75 16.19 -7.25
CA TRP A 203 7.99 15.44 -7.38
C TRP A 203 8.99 16.28 -8.15
N THR A 204 10.07 16.71 -7.51
CA THR A 204 11.10 17.55 -8.13
C THR A 204 12.49 16.95 -7.89
N ALA A 205 13.09 16.45 -8.96
CA ALA A 205 14.46 15.96 -8.98
C ALA A 205 15.34 16.97 -9.73
N GLU A 206 16.31 17.57 -9.04
CA GLU A 206 17.26 18.53 -9.60
C GLU A 206 18.66 17.92 -9.66
N ASN A 207 19.42 18.21 -10.71
CA ASN A 207 20.76 17.65 -10.93
C ASN A 207 20.78 16.11 -10.78
N ALA A 208 19.73 15.48 -11.31
CA ALA A 208 19.51 14.05 -11.23
C ALA A 208 20.20 13.32 -12.39
N THR A 209 20.35 12.02 -12.23
CA THR A 209 20.61 11.05 -13.29
C THR A 209 19.29 10.39 -13.65
N ILE A 210 18.73 10.72 -14.83
CA ILE A 210 17.47 10.14 -15.31
C ILE A 210 17.68 9.59 -16.71
N GLY A 211 17.66 8.26 -16.84
CA GLY A 211 17.95 7.62 -18.12
C GLY A 211 17.71 6.13 -18.12
N ILE A 212 17.97 5.49 -19.26
CA ILE A 212 17.84 4.04 -19.41
C ILE A 212 19.21 3.40 -19.20
N THR A 213 19.26 2.38 -18.36
CA THR A 213 20.43 1.56 -18.06
C THR A 213 20.19 0.12 -18.55
N ASP A 214 21.15 -0.77 -18.34
CA ASP A 214 20.98 -2.21 -18.54
C ASP A 214 19.97 -2.83 -17.56
N GLU A 215 19.78 -2.23 -16.39
CA GLU A 215 18.75 -2.65 -15.42
C GLU A 215 17.35 -2.15 -15.79
N GLY A 216 17.22 -0.93 -16.34
CA GLY A 216 15.94 -0.30 -16.64
C GLY A 216 15.97 1.23 -16.61
N LEU A 217 14.81 1.87 -16.46
CA LEU A 217 14.69 3.32 -16.31
C LEU A 217 15.08 3.74 -14.89
N LEU A 218 16.21 4.44 -14.79
CA LEU A 218 16.82 4.92 -13.56
C LEU A 218 16.39 6.37 -13.28
N THR A 219 16.15 6.69 -12.01
CA THR A 219 16.15 8.04 -11.46
C THR A 219 16.98 8.01 -10.18
N GLU A 220 18.05 8.80 -10.15
CA GLU A 220 18.95 8.93 -9.00
C GLU A 220 19.31 10.40 -8.80
N ALA A 221 19.33 10.89 -7.56
CA ALA A 221 19.68 12.26 -7.25
C ALA A 221 20.23 12.35 -5.82
N ASP A 222 20.90 13.46 -5.49
CA ASP A 222 21.27 13.76 -4.09
C ASP A 222 20.00 14.04 -3.28
N PHE A 223 19.03 14.75 -3.87
CA PHE A 223 17.75 15.09 -3.26
C PHE A 223 16.61 15.03 -4.28
N ILE A 224 15.44 14.59 -3.81
CA ILE A 224 14.18 14.75 -4.54
C ILE A 224 13.17 15.37 -3.58
N ASP A 225 12.69 16.56 -3.93
CA ASP A 225 11.62 17.22 -3.19
C ASP A 225 10.29 16.51 -3.53
N VAL A 226 9.55 16.15 -2.49
CA VAL A 226 8.31 15.39 -2.58
C VAL A 226 7.21 16.06 -1.78
N ALA A 227 5.99 16.05 -2.33
CA ALA A 227 4.78 16.34 -1.61
C ALA A 227 3.67 15.40 -2.08
N LEU A 228 2.84 14.94 -1.14
CA LEU A 228 1.57 14.26 -1.40
C LEU A 228 0.69 14.65 -0.23
N ASP A 229 -0.42 15.31 -0.50
CA ASP A 229 -1.38 15.78 0.48
C ASP A 229 -2.77 15.51 -0.09
N PHE A 230 -3.61 14.81 0.66
CA PHE A 230 -5.01 14.59 0.29
C PHE A 230 -5.87 14.30 1.51
N ASP A 231 -7.17 14.49 1.31
CA ASP A 231 -8.21 14.09 2.24
C ASP A 231 -8.98 12.89 1.66
N LEU A 232 -9.11 11.82 2.43
CA LEU A 232 -9.92 10.67 2.07
C LEU A 232 -11.37 10.93 2.46
N PHE A 233 -12.27 10.84 1.48
CA PHE A 233 -13.71 10.96 1.66
C PHE A 233 -14.43 9.68 1.24
N TYR A 234 -15.52 9.39 1.95
CA TYR A 234 -16.55 8.45 1.54
C TYR A 234 -17.76 9.23 1.05
N ASN A 235 -18.17 8.98 -0.19
CA ASN A 235 -19.31 9.65 -0.80
C ASN A 235 -20.53 8.73 -0.82
N PHE A 236 -21.65 9.23 -0.29
CA PHE A 236 -22.94 8.54 -0.29
C PHE A 236 -23.43 8.29 -1.73
N PRO A 237 -24.21 7.22 -2.01
CA PRO A 237 -24.71 6.95 -3.35
C PRO A 237 -25.43 8.15 -3.98
N VAL A 238 -25.04 8.42 -5.22
CA VAL A 238 -25.62 9.46 -6.09
C VAL A 238 -27.10 9.15 -6.29
N HIS A 239 -28.00 10.09 -6.01
CA HIS A 239 -29.43 9.90 -6.27
C HIS A 239 -29.70 9.93 -7.78
N SER A 240 -30.80 9.31 -8.21
CA SER A 240 -31.19 9.29 -9.63
C SER A 240 -31.30 10.72 -10.19
N GLY A 241 -30.45 11.05 -11.16
CA GLY A 241 -30.42 12.36 -11.85
C GLY A 241 -29.29 13.30 -11.43
N GLU A 242 -28.48 12.94 -10.43
CA GLU A 242 -27.27 13.68 -10.05
C GLU A 242 -26.07 13.31 -10.94
N GLN A 243 -25.10 14.22 -11.07
CA GLN A 243 -23.88 13.98 -11.82
C GLN A 243 -22.90 13.12 -11.02
N GLU A 244 -22.26 12.15 -11.67
CA GLU A 244 -21.27 11.28 -11.04
C GLU A 244 -19.93 11.99 -10.80
N PHE A 245 -19.24 11.57 -9.74
CA PHE A 245 -17.92 12.07 -9.36
C PHE A 245 -17.91 13.60 -9.15
N VAL A 246 -18.94 14.14 -8.52
CA VAL A 246 -19.03 15.57 -8.21
C VAL A 246 -18.87 15.79 -6.72
N SER A 247 -18.05 16.77 -6.36
CA SER A 247 -17.89 17.29 -5.02
C SER A 247 -19.04 18.22 -4.68
N ASN A 248 -19.98 17.78 -3.84
CA ASN A 248 -21.13 18.59 -3.44
C ASN A 248 -21.19 18.90 -1.93
N GLY A 249 -20.22 18.45 -1.14
CA GLY A 249 -20.11 18.63 0.32
C GLY A 249 -21.19 17.89 1.15
N ALA A 250 -22.45 17.94 0.72
CA ALA A 250 -23.58 17.35 1.43
C ALA A 250 -23.52 15.81 1.52
N ASP A 251 -23.01 15.15 0.48
CA ASP A 251 -22.93 13.69 0.40
C ASP A 251 -21.54 13.14 0.69
N GLU A 252 -20.60 14.01 1.01
CA GLU A 252 -19.20 13.66 1.26
C GLU A 252 -18.96 13.54 2.76
N ARG A 253 -18.22 12.52 3.16
CA ARG A 253 -17.90 12.27 4.56
C ARG A 253 -16.39 12.14 4.72
N PRO A 254 -15.74 13.04 5.47
CA PRO A 254 -14.31 12.94 5.73
C PRO A 254 -14.01 11.66 6.51
N ILE A 255 -12.92 10.98 6.14
CA ILE A 255 -12.39 9.82 6.85
C ILE A 255 -11.05 10.19 7.51
N LEU A 256 -10.11 10.71 6.73
CA LEU A 256 -8.73 10.91 7.19
C LEU A 256 -8.00 11.92 6.29
N HIS A 257 -7.21 12.81 6.89
CA HIS A 257 -6.17 13.57 6.20
C HIS A 257 -4.86 12.78 6.18
N PHE A 258 -4.19 12.77 5.03
CA PHE A 258 -2.84 12.23 4.88
C PHE A 258 -1.98 13.23 4.11
N ALA A 259 -0.78 13.50 4.62
CA ALA A 259 0.25 14.16 3.84
C ALA A 259 1.66 13.66 4.14
N TRP A 260 2.54 13.76 3.17
CA TRP A 260 3.98 13.78 3.36
C TRP A 260 4.59 14.97 2.60
N GLU A 261 5.65 15.56 3.11
CA GLU A 261 6.31 16.70 2.48
C GLU A 261 7.79 16.75 2.84
N GLY A 262 8.59 17.47 2.06
CA GLY A 262 10.02 17.64 2.28
C GLY A 262 10.83 16.99 1.18
N ALA A 263 11.96 16.39 1.53
CA ALA A 263 12.85 15.79 0.54
C ALA A 263 13.36 14.40 0.93
N LEU A 264 13.49 13.55 -0.08
CA LEU A 264 14.23 12.29 -0.01
C LEU A 264 15.71 12.59 -0.22
N LYS A 265 16.57 11.88 0.51
CA LYS A 265 18.04 11.98 0.44
C LYS A 265 18.63 10.74 -0.20
N ASP A 266 19.53 10.95 -1.16
CA ASP A 266 20.16 9.91 -1.98
C ASP A 266 19.15 8.91 -2.60
N PRO A 267 17.97 9.35 -3.13
CA PRO A 267 17.02 8.42 -3.71
C PRO A 267 17.57 7.76 -4.97
N LYS A 268 17.34 6.45 -5.08
CA LYS A 268 17.53 5.67 -6.31
C LYS A 268 16.28 4.85 -6.58
N LEU A 269 15.65 5.12 -7.72
CA LEU A 269 14.48 4.44 -8.24
C LEU A 269 14.83 3.79 -9.56
N VAL A 270 14.45 2.53 -9.74
CA VAL A 270 14.67 1.82 -11.01
C VAL A 270 13.41 1.06 -11.41
N TRP A 271 12.88 1.37 -12.58
CA TRP A 271 11.80 0.61 -13.22
C TRP A 271 12.41 -0.38 -14.19
N LYS A 272 12.16 -1.67 -13.96
CA LYS A 272 12.82 -2.79 -14.64
C LYS A 272 11.77 -3.66 -15.35
N PRO A 273 12.09 -4.23 -16.52
CA PRO A 273 11.25 -5.26 -17.11
C PRO A 273 11.34 -6.55 -16.29
N GLY A 274 10.30 -7.37 -16.30
CA GLY A 274 10.24 -8.62 -15.55
C GLY A 274 9.15 -8.58 -14.48
N GLY A 275 8.18 -9.49 -14.54
CA GLY A 275 7.07 -9.57 -13.58
C GLY A 275 7.32 -10.58 -12.45
N ALA A 276 6.38 -11.51 -12.29
CA ALA A 276 6.56 -12.67 -11.45
C ALA A 276 7.71 -13.57 -11.92
N TRP A 277 8.24 -14.39 -11.02
CA TRP A 277 9.28 -15.36 -11.33
C TRP A 277 8.77 -16.79 -11.16
N TYR A 278 9.52 -17.72 -11.75
CA TYR A 278 9.09 -19.11 -11.90
C TYR A 278 10.22 -20.08 -11.58
N GLY A 279 9.84 -21.20 -10.96
CA GLY A 279 10.78 -22.24 -10.60
C GLY A 279 11.66 -21.88 -9.40
N GLU A 280 12.59 -22.77 -9.10
CA GLU A 280 13.48 -22.66 -7.95
C GLU A 280 14.91 -23.00 -8.34
N ASN A 281 15.86 -22.28 -7.76
CA ASN A 281 17.28 -22.57 -7.84
C ASN A 281 17.79 -22.99 -6.46
N SER A 282 18.16 -24.27 -6.32
CA SER A 282 18.68 -24.83 -5.06
C SER A 282 17.73 -24.67 -3.87
N GLY A 283 16.42 -24.74 -4.12
CA GLY A 283 15.36 -24.63 -3.11
C GLY A 283 14.91 -23.20 -2.80
N ALA A 284 15.57 -22.19 -3.38
CA ALA A 284 15.15 -20.79 -3.30
C ALA A 284 14.38 -20.39 -4.57
N ALA A 285 13.43 -19.47 -4.46
CA ALA A 285 12.72 -18.94 -5.62
C ALA A 285 13.69 -18.32 -6.67
N ASP A 286 13.53 -18.68 -7.95
CA ASP A 286 14.45 -18.23 -9.01
C ASP A 286 14.09 -16.85 -9.54
N LEU A 287 14.53 -15.80 -8.85
CA LEU A 287 14.28 -14.39 -9.22
C LEU A 287 14.90 -13.99 -10.58
N ALA A 288 15.71 -14.83 -11.23
CA ALA A 288 16.24 -14.55 -12.56
C ALA A 288 15.28 -14.99 -13.69
N ASN A 289 14.38 -15.94 -13.43
CA ASN A 289 13.46 -16.50 -14.41
C ASN A 289 12.08 -15.82 -14.34
N LYS A 290 11.98 -14.61 -14.91
CA LYS A 290 10.81 -13.71 -14.81
C LYS A 290 9.93 -13.69 -16.08
N SER A 291 8.63 -13.46 -15.90
CA SER A 291 7.62 -13.14 -16.93
C SER A 291 7.78 -11.72 -17.50
N GLU A 292 6.95 -11.36 -18.49
CA GLU A 292 6.94 -10.05 -19.18
C GLU A 292 6.34 -8.87 -18.40
N GLY A 293 5.99 -9.05 -17.12
CA GLY A 293 5.49 -7.98 -16.25
C GLY A 293 6.53 -6.89 -15.93
N LEU A 294 6.25 -6.09 -14.91
CA LEU A 294 7.10 -4.97 -14.48
C LEU A 294 7.56 -5.19 -13.05
N HIS A 295 8.78 -4.77 -12.72
CA HIS A 295 9.15 -4.62 -11.33
C HIS A 295 9.91 -3.33 -11.10
N PHE A 296 9.86 -2.85 -9.88
CA PHE A 296 10.45 -1.61 -9.46
C PHE A 296 11.30 -1.86 -8.21
N SER A 297 12.44 -1.18 -8.15
CA SER A 297 13.27 -1.10 -6.95
C SER A 297 13.36 0.34 -6.48
N SER A 298 13.25 0.54 -5.17
CA SER A 298 13.46 1.85 -4.53
C SER A 298 14.38 1.77 -3.35
N ARG A 299 15.18 2.82 -3.17
CA ARG A 299 15.87 3.11 -1.92
C ARG A 299 16.05 4.60 -1.73
N TRP A 300 16.02 5.05 -0.48
CA TRP A 300 16.36 6.41 -0.09
C TRP A 300 16.55 6.51 1.42
N ASN A 301 17.13 7.63 1.84
CA ASN A 301 17.07 8.15 3.20
C ASN A 301 16.19 9.40 3.25
N PHE A 302 16.04 9.98 4.43
CA PHE A 302 15.21 11.16 4.65
C PHE A 302 16.10 12.36 4.99
N VAL A 303 15.72 13.55 4.52
CA VAL A 303 16.36 14.79 4.98
C VAL A 303 15.96 15.03 6.43
N THR A 304 16.97 15.05 7.31
CA THR A 304 16.82 15.15 8.77
C THR A 304 16.81 16.60 9.24
N ARG A 305 16.46 16.81 10.52
CA ARG A 305 16.59 18.14 11.13
C ARG A 305 18.04 18.63 11.14
N ALA A 306 19.00 17.73 11.34
CA ALA A 306 20.42 18.05 11.34
C ALA A 306 20.91 18.52 9.96
N ASP A 307 20.37 17.98 8.86
CA ASP A 307 20.69 18.43 7.50
C ASP A 307 20.20 19.88 7.29
N VAL A 308 18.99 20.22 7.77
CA VAL A 308 18.44 21.58 7.74
C VAL A 308 19.25 22.55 8.58
N ASP A 309 19.58 22.19 9.82
CA ASP A 309 20.42 23.01 10.70
C ASP A 309 21.85 23.18 10.13
N GLY A 310 22.27 22.29 9.23
CA GLY A 310 23.51 22.34 8.45
C GLY A 310 23.50 23.34 7.29
N GLY A 311 22.37 24.01 7.01
CA GLY A 311 22.24 25.04 5.98
C GLY A 311 21.36 24.68 4.78
N MET A 312 20.63 23.56 4.83
CA MET A 312 19.59 23.24 3.84
C MET A 312 18.32 24.06 4.08
N ASP A 313 17.48 24.23 3.06
CA ASP A 313 16.16 24.84 3.19
C ASP A 313 15.33 24.07 4.24
N SER A 314 14.65 24.80 5.13
CA SER A 314 13.79 24.21 6.15
C SER A 314 12.60 23.47 5.57
N ASP A 315 12.14 23.85 4.38
CA ASP A 315 11.00 23.19 3.74
C ASP A 315 11.35 21.78 3.25
N ARG A 316 12.65 21.46 3.12
CA ARG A 316 13.15 20.13 2.73
C ARG A 316 13.17 19.11 3.85
N GLU A 317 12.94 19.49 5.12
CA GLU A 317 12.80 18.51 6.20
C GLU A 317 11.66 17.54 5.89
N PHE A 318 11.97 16.23 5.86
CA PHE A 318 10.96 15.22 5.57
C PHE A 318 9.98 15.06 6.73
N ARG A 319 8.69 15.13 6.41
CA ARG A 319 7.59 15.17 7.38
C ARG A 319 6.44 14.29 6.91
N TRP A 320 5.86 13.52 7.83
CA TRP A 320 4.57 12.85 7.62
C TRP A 320 3.52 13.52 8.47
N ARG A 321 2.34 13.77 7.91
CA ARG A 321 1.20 14.37 8.57
C ARG A 321 -0.03 13.51 8.41
N PHE A 322 -0.79 13.37 9.49
CA PHE A 322 -2.11 12.76 9.41
C PHE A 322 -3.03 13.39 10.44
N GLY A 323 -4.33 13.21 10.28
CA GLY A 323 -5.31 13.71 11.24
C GLY A 323 -6.69 13.86 10.63
N GLU A 324 -7.44 14.83 11.12
CA GLU A 324 -8.76 15.12 10.59
C GLU A 324 -8.69 15.72 9.20
N ALA A 325 -9.48 15.15 8.27
CA ALA A 325 -9.69 15.69 6.93
C ALA A 325 -10.33 17.08 6.98
N ASP A 326 -9.98 17.93 6.02
CA ASP A 326 -10.53 19.27 5.95
C ASP A 326 -12.03 19.21 5.61
N ASP A 327 -12.82 20.02 6.32
CA ASP A 327 -14.24 20.23 6.01
C ASP A 327 -14.54 21.71 6.24
N PRO A 328 -14.78 22.49 5.16
CA PRO A 328 -14.97 23.92 5.26
C PRO A 328 -16.22 24.32 6.07
N ASP A 329 -17.15 23.38 6.31
CA ASP A 329 -18.39 23.65 7.04
C ASP A 329 -18.27 23.38 8.56
N LEU A 330 -17.14 22.85 9.06
CA LEU A 330 -16.93 22.60 10.49
C LEU A 330 -16.43 23.80 11.29
N VAL A 331 -16.87 23.88 12.55
CA VAL A 331 -16.69 25.03 13.45
C VAL A 331 -15.45 24.90 14.36
N TYR A 332 -14.92 23.68 14.55
CA TYR A 332 -13.80 23.40 15.45
C TYR A 332 -12.45 23.32 14.72
N PRO A 333 -11.34 23.75 15.36
CA PRO A 333 -10.01 23.63 14.80
C PRO A 333 -9.62 22.17 14.62
N ARG A 334 -9.09 21.81 13.45
CA ARG A 334 -8.68 20.44 13.14
C ARG A 334 -7.41 20.07 13.86
N MET A 335 -7.35 18.82 14.32
CA MET A 335 -6.16 18.24 14.90
C MET A 335 -5.40 17.44 13.85
N ARG A 336 -4.10 17.75 13.71
CA ARG A 336 -3.16 16.99 12.88
C ARG A 336 -1.90 16.66 13.67
N PHE A 337 -1.36 15.48 13.46
CA PHE A 337 -0.05 15.11 13.98
C PHE A 337 0.97 15.09 12.85
N GLU A 338 2.19 15.52 13.15
CA GLU A 338 3.35 15.41 12.26
C GLU A 338 4.45 14.60 12.91
N LEU A 339 5.00 13.67 12.15
CA LEU A 339 6.21 12.93 12.44
C LEU A 339 7.36 13.56 11.64
N SER A 340 8.39 14.00 12.33
CA SER A 340 9.53 14.73 11.75
C SER A 340 10.86 14.24 12.34
N ASP A 341 11.98 14.75 11.80
CA ASP A 341 13.33 14.30 12.09
C ASP A 341 13.49 12.77 11.97
N TRP A 342 13.25 12.28 10.75
CA TRP A 342 13.31 10.85 10.43
C TRP A 342 14.74 10.33 10.39
N ASN A 343 15.04 9.37 11.25
CA ASN A 343 16.37 8.78 11.38
C ASN A 343 16.39 7.32 10.96
N VAL A 344 17.52 6.89 10.41
CA VAL A 344 17.78 5.50 10.06
C VAL A 344 18.24 4.75 11.31
N MET A 345 17.77 3.52 11.50
CA MET A 345 18.24 2.69 12.63
C MET A 345 19.75 2.48 12.61
N ALA A 346 20.36 2.48 13.80
CA ALA A 346 21.79 2.37 14.00
C ALA A 346 22.36 0.96 13.70
N GLY A 347 23.58 0.90 13.12
CA GLY A 347 24.36 -0.35 12.96
C GLY A 347 25.29 -0.40 11.73
N ALA A 348 25.74 -1.61 11.33
CA ALA A 348 26.62 -1.86 10.18
C ALA A 348 25.98 -1.55 8.80
N PRO A 349 26.71 -0.95 7.84
CA PRO A 349 26.20 -0.71 6.49
C PRO A 349 25.61 -1.95 5.80
N LEU A 350 24.69 -1.74 4.87
CA LEU A 350 24.21 -2.79 3.96
C LEU A 350 25.28 -3.06 2.87
N GLU A 351 25.00 -3.98 1.94
CA GLU A 351 26.00 -4.51 0.98
C GLU A 351 26.67 -3.45 0.09
N ASP A 352 26.02 -2.30 -0.13
CA ASP A 352 26.55 -1.18 -0.92
C ASP A 352 27.35 -0.15 -0.09
N GLY A 353 27.62 -0.45 1.19
CA GLY A 353 28.40 0.41 2.06
C GLY A 353 27.62 1.59 2.65
N GLN A 354 26.31 1.69 2.39
CA GLN A 354 25.41 2.65 3.01
C GLN A 354 24.28 1.96 3.77
N ARG A 355 23.63 2.71 4.67
CA ARG A 355 22.38 2.28 5.30
C ARG A 355 21.23 2.99 4.64
N TRP A 356 20.19 2.22 4.35
CA TRP A 356 18.97 2.71 3.73
C TRP A 356 17.84 2.61 4.73
N GLY A 357 17.19 3.73 4.97
CA GLY A 357 15.97 3.80 5.75
C GLY A 357 14.80 3.12 5.05
N HIS A 358 14.63 3.42 3.76
CA HIS A 358 13.71 2.73 2.87
C HIS A 358 14.52 1.95 1.85
N HIS A 359 14.28 0.64 1.73
CA HIS A 359 14.91 -0.21 0.73
C HIS A 359 13.99 -1.36 0.32
N PHE A 360 13.47 -1.27 -0.90
CA PHE A 360 12.66 -2.29 -1.52
C PHE A 360 13.33 -2.69 -2.84
N PRO A 361 14.14 -3.76 -2.85
CA PRO A 361 14.89 -4.17 -4.04
C PRO A 361 14.00 -4.77 -5.12
N LEU A 362 12.84 -5.31 -4.75
CA LEU A 362 11.90 -5.90 -5.70
C LEU A 362 10.46 -5.69 -5.24
N ILE A 363 9.73 -4.89 -6.01
CA ILE A 363 8.27 -4.83 -6.02
C ILE A 363 7.82 -5.17 -7.43
N GLY A 364 7.20 -6.35 -7.63
CA GLY A 364 6.72 -6.84 -8.90
C GLY A 364 5.24 -6.57 -9.11
N PHE A 365 4.88 -6.18 -10.33
CA PHE A 365 3.52 -6.07 -10.82
C PHE A 365 3.35 -6.97 -12.05
N ASP A 366 2.32 -7.79 -12.05
CA ASP A 366 2.05 -8.70 -13.16
C ASP A 366 0.57 -9.03 -13.30
N VAL A 367 0.20 -9.68 -14.41
CA VAL A 367 -1.09 -10.36 -14.53
C VAL A 367 -0.82 -11.83 -14.80
N LEU A 368 -1.21 -12.69 -13.87
CA LEU A 368 -0.87 -14.10 -13.86
C LEU A 368 -2.07 -14.94 -14.24
N THR A 369 -1.82 -15.99 -15.02
CA THR A 369 -2.81 -17.04 -15.24
C THR A 369 -2.93 -17.94 -14.00
N ASN A 370 -4.03 -18.68 -13.91
CA ASN A 370 -4.28 -19.59 -12.80
C ASN A 370 -3.13 -20.58 -12.52
N GLY A 371 -2.78 -20.71 -11.24
CA GLY A 371 -1.75 -21.61 -10.74
C GLY A 371 -0.32 -21.24 -11.13
N GLN A 372 -0.10 -20.04 -11.67
CA GLN A 372 1.20 -19.54 -12.11
C GLN A 372 1.74 -18.46 -11.17
N GLY A 373 3.04 -18.49 -10.85
CA GLY A 373 3.66 -17.44 -10.05
C GLY A 373 4.82 -17.91 -9.16
N PRO A 374 5.25 -17.06 -8.20
CA PRO A 374 6.51 -17.15 -7.47
C PRO A 374 6.58 -18.26 -6.40
N GLY A 375 5.55 -19.10 -6.28
CA GLY A 375 5.44 -20.07 -5.19
C GLY A 375 5.09 -19.45 -3.83
N GLY A 376 5.32 -20.20 -2.75
CA GLY A 376 4.98 -19.81 -1.39
C GLY A 376 6.06 -19.00 -0.67
N LEU A 377 5.69 -18.40 0.46
CA LEU A 377 6.57 -17.66 1.37
C LEU A 377 6.96 -18.51 2.58
N CYS A 378 8.19 -18.38 3.05
CA CYS A 378 8.69 -19.11 4.20
C CYS A 378 8.49 -18.35 5.53
N TRP A 379 7.52 -18.79 6.34
CA TRP A 379 7.33 -18.27 7.69
C TRP A 379 8.21 -19.00 8.70
N GLY A 380 9.13 -18.30 9.35
CA GLY A 380 10.09 -18.85 10.31
C GLY A 380 11.50 -19.03 9.76
N GLY A 381 11.70 -18.83 8.45
CA GLY A 381 12.99 -18.98 7.77
C GLY A 381 13.17 -18.00 6.62
N PRO A 382 14.42 -17.81 6.14
CA PRO A 382 14.78 -16.78 5.17
C PRO A 382 14.63 -17.20 3.70
N VAL A 383 14.45 -18.50 3.43
CA VAL A 383 14.44 -19.03 2.05
C VAL A 383 13.01 -19.35 1.62
N ASP A 384 12.46 -18.52 0.75
CA ASP A 384 11.19 -18.80 0.05
C ASP A 384 11.35 -19.94 -0.97
N GLY A 385 10.37 -20.85 -1.02
CA GLY A 385 10.38 -22.04 -1.89
C GLY A 385 10.55 -23.36 -1.12
N SER A 386 10.86 -24.44 -1.83
CA SER A 386 10.98 -25.79 -1.24
C SER A 386 12.13 -25.95 -0.25
N GLY A 387 13.09 -25.02 -0.25
CA GLY A 387 14.18 -24.92 0.72
C GLY A 387 13.78 -24.30 2.06
N CYS A 388 12.52 -23.90 2.22
CA CYS A 388 12.01 -23.29 3.45
C CYS A 388 12.29 -24.17 4.69
N SER A 389 13.04 -23.61 5.65
CA SER A 389 13.33 -24.22 6.94
C SER A 389 12.19 -24.06 7.96
N GLY A 390 11.28 -23.11 7.70
CA GLY A 390 10.07 -22.86 8.49
C GLY A 390 8.82 -23.50 7.88
N GLN A 391 7.69 -22.81 8.00
CA GLN A 391 6.44 -23.20 7.37
C GLN A 391 6.28 -22.49 6.02
N LEU A 392 6.17 -23.27 4.93
CA LEU A 392 5.83 -22.72 3.62
C LEU A 392 4.33 -22.40 3.57
N LEU A 393 4.00 -21.12 3.39
CA LEU A 393 2.65 -20.61 3.21
C LEU A 393 2.44 -20.26 1.74
N SER A 394 1.32 -20.66 1.14
CA SER A 394 1.06 -20.37 -0.27
C SER A 394 -0.43 -20.23 -0.55
N PHE A 395 -0.77 -19.23 -1.36
CA PHE A 395 -2.06 -19.12 -2.03
C PHE A 395 -1.83 -19.27 -3.52
N ALA A 396 -2.50 -20.25 -4.13
CA ALA A 396 -2.43 -20.42 -5.58
C ALA A 396 -3.23 -19.29 -6.24
N PRO A 397 -2.63 -18.49 -7.13
CA PRO A 397 -3.38 -17.47 -7.85
C PRO A 397 -4.42 -18.15 -8.74
N GLY A 398 -5.60 -17.54 -8.84
CA GLY A 398 -6.69 -18.00 -9.72
C GLY A 398 -7.72 -18.92 -9.07
N GLU A 399 -7.54 -19.26 -7.80
CA GLU A 399 -8.49 -20.01 -7.00
C GLU A 399 -9.25 -19.07 -6.06
N VAL A 400 -10.56 -18.94 -6.27
CA VAL A 400 -11.49 -18.28 -5.35
C VAL A 400 -12.51 -19.31 -4.90
N ALA A 401 -12.44 -19.77 -3.65
CA ALA A 401 -13.22 -20.92 -3.18
C ALA A 401 -14.15 -20.61 -2.00
N GLY A 402 -13.93 -19.49 -1.32
CA GLY A 402 -14.67 -19.05 -0.13
C GLY A 402 -16.07 -18.48 -0.39
N TYR A 403 -16.54 -18.44 -1.64
CA TYR A 403 -17.80 -17.83 -2.05
C TYR A 403 -18.79 -18.84 -2.69
N SER A 404 -19.98 -18.41 -3.12
CA SER A 404 -20.91 -19.30 -3.83
C SER A 404 -20.40 -19.63 -5.23
N ALA A 405 -21.05 -20.58 -5.91
CA ALA A 405 -20.74 -20.90 -7.31
C ALA A 405 -20.90 -19.73 -8.29
N ALA A 406 -21.54 -18.62 -7.91
CA ALA A 406 -21.62 -17.42 -8.74
C ALA A 406 -20.27 -16.68 -8.79
N VAL A 407 -19.56 -16.65 -7.66
CA VAL A 407 -18.29 -15.93 -7.46
C VAL A 407 -17.10 -16.86 -7.61
N ASN A 408 -17.20 -18.11 -7.16
CA ASN A 408 -16.10 -19.07 -7.11
C ASN A 408 -15.43 -19.31 -8.46
N ARG A 409 -14.12 -19.52 -8.40
CA ARG A 409 -13.24 -19.64 -9.55
C ARG A 409 -12.19 -20.69 -9.26
N THR A 410 -11.86 -21.48 -10.25
CA THR A 410 -10.77 -22.47 -10.17
C THR A 410 -9.77 -22.29 -11.31
N ASN A 411 -9.94 -21.22 -12.10
CA ASN A 411 -9.13 -20.92 -13.27
C ASN A 411 -9.24 -19.45 -13.68
N ALA A 412 -9.10 -18.54 -12.72
CA ALA A 412 -9.09 -17.12 -13.01
C ALA A 412 -7.69 -16.56 -13.16
N ASP A 413 -7.55 -15.55 -13.99
CA ASP A 413 -6.38 -14.70 -13.97
C ASP A 413 -6.40 -13.84 -12.69
N ALA A 414 -5.23 -13.37 -12.27
CA ALA A 414 -5.06 -12.51 -11.12
C ALA A 414 -4.13 -11.34 -11.45
N MET A 415 -4.47 -10.13 -11.01
CA MET A 415 -3.48 -9.06 -10.94
C MET A 415 -2.61 -9.29 -9.70
N ALA A 416 -1.30 -9.30 -9.90
CA ALA A 416 -0.31 -9.66 -8.90
C ALA A 416 0.46 -8.43 -8.39
N LEU A 417 0.61 -8.34 -7.08
CA LEU A 417 1.60 -7.49 -6.42
C LEU A 417 2.53 -8.37 -5.58
N LEU A 418 3.81 -8.31 -5.89
CA LEU A 418 4.86 -9.14 -5.29
C LEU A 418 5.87 -8.24 -4.60
N VAL A 419 6.33 -8.62 -3.42
CA VAL A 419 7.40 -7.92 -2.70
C VAL A 419 8.43 -8.92 -2.22
N ARG A 420 9.72 -8.66 -2.42
CA ARG A 420 10.80 -9.45 -1.83
C ARG A 420 11.86 -8.58 -1.18
N ASP A 421 12.32 -9.02 0.00
CA ASP A 421 13.40 -8.42 0.77
C ASP A 421 13.19 -6.92 1.08
N GLY A 422 11.93 -6.50 1.25
CA GLY A 422 11.59 -5.12 1.56
C GLY A 422 12.01 -4.73 2.98
N ASN A 423 12.47 -3.49 3.16
CA ASN A 423 12.94 -3.00 4.44
C ASN A 423 12.51 -1.54 4.65
N PHE A 424 11.91 -1.30 5.82
CA PHE A 424 11.64 0.02 6.36
C PHE A 424 12.27 0.11 7.75
N LEU A 425 13.48 0.67 7.83
CA LEU A 425 14.32 0.67 9.03
C LEU A 425 14.54 2.11 9.51
N THR A 426 13.46 2.89 9.61
CA THR A 426 13.49 4.27 10.09
C THR A 426 12.49 4.54 11.19
N TYR A 427 12.70 5.66 11.87
CA TYR A 427 11.83 6.14 12.93
C TYR A 427 11.84 7.67 12.96
N ALA A 428 10.73 8.26 13.39
CA ALA A 428 10.63 9.69 13.62
C ALA A 428 11.05 10.01 15.05
N ASN A 429 11.91 11.03 15.23
CA ASN A 429 12.36 11.47 16.54
C ASN A 429 11.45 12.49 17.21
N LYS A 430 10.56 13.12 16.43
CA LYS A 430 9.74 14.23 16.89
C LYS A 430 8.30 14.06 16.45
N VAL A 431 7.40 14.28 17.40
CA VAL A 431 5.96 14.42 17.15
C VAL A 431 5.55 15.87 17.39
N LYS A 432 4.95 16.49 16.38
CA LYS A 432 4.28 17.79 16.51
C LYS A 432 2.78 17.61 16.42
N LEU A 433 2.06 18.38 17.22
CA LEU A 433 0.61 18.42 17.22
C LEU A 433 0.15 19.80 16.79
N PHE A 434 -0.64 19.87 15.73
CA PHE A 434 -1.26 21.07 15.20
C PHE A 434 -2.72 21.09 15.62
N GLU A 435 -3.11 22.18 16.27
CA GLU A 435 -4.51 22.58 16.43
C GLU A 435 -4.69 23.82 15.56
N ASP A 436 -5.35 23.66 14.41
CA ASP A 436 -5.44 24.70 13.37
C ASP A 436 -5.90 26.04 13.94
N ASN A 437 -5.13 27.11 13.67
CA ASN A 437 -5.39 28.47 14.17
C ASN A 437 -5.43 28.65 15.70
N VAL A 438 -5.04 27.64 16.49
CA VAL A 438 -5.00 27.74 17.97
C VAL A 438 -3.57 27.64 18.48
N MET A 439 -2.91 26.50 18.28
CA MET A 439 -1.56 26.28 18.77
C MET A 439 -0.86 25.09 18.13
N THR A 440 0.47 25.17 18.08
CA THR A 440 1.35 24.04 17.76
C THR A 440 2.09 23.64 19.03
N ARG A 441 2.13 22.35 19.34
CA ARG A 441 2.93 21.78 20.44
C ARG A 441 3.92 20.79 19.85
N GLU A 442 5.18 20.86 20.28
CA GLU A 442 6.23 19.92 19.90
C GLU A 442 6.59 19.07 21.11
N PHE A 443 6.84 17.78 20.88
CA PHE A 443 7.18 16.83 21.92
C PHE A 443 8.38 16.00 21.49
N GLU A 444 9.32 15.80 22.41
CA GLU A 444 10.54 14.98 22.23
C GLU A 444 10.26 13.51 22.57
N TRP A 445 9.30 12.93 21.85
CA TRP A 445 9.06 11.50 21.80
C TRP A 445 8.92 11.06 20.34
N GLY A 446 9.20 9.80 20.08
CA GLY A 446 9.27 9.22 18.74
C GLY A 446 8.54 7.88 18.64
N LEU A 447 8.23 7.48 17.41
CA LEU A 447 7.66 6.18 17.08
C LEU A 447 8.70 5.37 16.29
N ILE A 448 9.19 4.29 16.88
CA ILE A 448 10.13 3.37 16.22
C ILE A 448 9.34 2.19 15.68
N TYR A 449 8.80 2.39 14.49
CA TYR A 449 8.02 1.40 13.74
C TYR A 449 8.82 0.94 12.54
N THR A 450 9.62 -0.10 12.74
CA THR A 450 10.44 -0.67 11.68
C THR A 450 9.87 -2.00 11.22
N LEU A 451 10.07 -2.30 9.95
CA LEU A 451 9.67 -3.54 9.30
C LEU A 451 10.85 -4.05 8.48
N ALA A 452 11.44 -5.16 8.91
CA ALA A 452 12.50 -5.86 8.21
C ALA A 452 11.95 -7.06 7.43
N ASN A 453 12.69 -7.47 6.40
CA ASN A 453 12.41 -8.65 5.58
C ASN A 453 10.93 -8.79 5.21
N ILE A 454 10.42 -7.78 4.52
CA ILE A 454 9.06 -7.72 4.05
C ILE A 454 8.97 -8.53 2.76
N ASP A 455 8.19 -9.59 2.81
CA ASP A 455 7.87 -10.43 1.66
C ASP A 455 6.36 -10.52 1.50
N GLY A 456 5.89 -10.47 0.25
CA GLY A 456 4.47 -10.44 -0.04
C GLY A 456 4.11 -11.08 -1.38
N ASN A 457 3.00 -11.82 -1.38
CA ASN A 457 2.28 -12.29 -2.55
C ASN A 457 0.82 -11.84 -2.41
N ILE A 458 0.37 -10.93 -3.27
CA ILE A 458 -1.00 -10.41 -3.24
C ILE A 458 -1.64 -10.59 -4.62
N TRP A 459 -2.77 -11.29 -4.64
CA TRP A 459 -3.57 -11.57 -5.84
C TRP A 459 -4.86 -10.76 -5.77
N PHE A 460 -5.22 -10.06 -6.84
CA PHE A 460 -6.47 -9.32 -6.94
C PHE A 460 -7.34 -9.89 -8.06
N TYR A 461 -8.62 -10.08 -7.74
CA TYR A 461 -9.64 -10.57 -8.66
C TYR A 461 -10.80 -9.57 -8.77
N PRO A 462 -11.32 -9.34 -9.99
CA PRO A 462 -12.46 -8.47 -10.18
C PRO A 462 -13.71 -9.15 -9.62
N GLY A 463 -14.42 -8.48 -8.71
CA GLY A 463 -15.68 -8.96 -8.15
C GLY A 463 -16.92 -8.31 -8.76
N GLY A 464 -16.88 -7.04 -9.18
CA GLY A 464 -18.06 -6.28 -9.60
C GLY A 464 -18.68 -6.75 -10.91
N ASN A 465 -19.91 -7.27 -10.87
CA ASN A 465 -20.73 -7.52 -12.06
C ASN A 465 -21.63 -6.30 -12.36
N VAL A 466 -21.62 -5.83 -13.61
CA VAL A 466 -22.38 -4.64 -14.05
C VAL A 466 -23.90 -4.84 -13.96
N GLY A 467 -24.37 -6.10 -13.93
CA GLY A 467 -25.79 -6.46 -13.85
C GLY A 467 -26.34 -6.59 -12.42
N ASP A 468 -25.52 -6.45 -11.38
CA ASP A 468 -25.94 -6.77 -10.02
C ASP A 468 -26.47 -5.55 -9.23
N VAL A 469 -27.80 -5.45 -9.24
CA VAL A 469 -28.58 -4.33 -8.71
C VAL A 469 -29.12 -4.59 -7.29
N GLY A 470 -28.89 -5.79 -6.72
CA GLY A 470 -29.47 -6.21 -5.45
C GLY A 470 -28.54 -6.03 -4.24
N GLY A 471 -28.94 -5.19 -3.27
CA GLY A 471 -28.18 -4.98 -2.03
C GLY A 471 -27.80 -6.29 -1.31
N GLY A 472 -26.52 -6.41 -0.92
CA GLY A 472 -26.00 -7.56 -0.17
C GLY A 472 -25.47 -8.74 -1.01
N SER A 473 -25.22 -8.54 -2.31
CA SER A 473 -24.67 -9.58 -3.18
C SER A 473 -23.23 -10.00 -2.82
N GLU A 474 -22.91 -11.26 -3.11
CA GLU A 474 -21.55 -11.80 -3.03
C GLU A 474 -20.66 -11.27 -4.16
N ASP A 475 -21.25 -10.73 -5.24
CA ASP A 475 -20.54 -10.12 -6.37
C ASP A 475 -20.08 -8.67 -6.10
N TYR A 476 -20.27 -8.17 -4.87
CA TYR A 476 -19.80 -6.83 -4.49
C TYR A 476 -18.37 -6.87 -3.96
N GLY A 477 -17.63 -5.79 -4.16
CA GLY A 477 -16.23 -5.69 -3.75
C GLY A 477 -15.27 -6.37 -4.74
N LEU A 478 -13.98 -6.12 -4.57
CA LEU A 478 -12.94 -6.92 -5.19
C LEU A 478 -12.54 -8.04 -4.23
N ILE A 479 -12.03 -9.15 -4.77
CA ILE A 479 -11.54 -10.27 -3.97
C ILE A 479 -10.01 -10.26 -4.05
N ALA A 480 -9.35 -10.59 -2.96
CA ALA A 480 -7.91 -10.67 -2.89
C ALA A 480 -7.43 -11.81 -2.01
N ASP A 481 -6.35 -12.46 -2.42
CA ASP A 481 -5.56 -13.31 -1.53
C ASP A 481 -4.35 -12.52 -1.09
N ILE A 482 -4.14 -12.39 0.21
CA ILE A 482 -3.13 -11.52 0.80
C ILE A 482 -2.22 -12.37 1.67
N LEU A 483 -1.01 -12.63 1.20
CA LEU A 483 0.06 -13.22 1.99
C LEU A 483 1.17 -12.18 2.16
N LEU A 484 1.33 -11.65 3.36
CA LEU A 484 2.32 -10.62 3.70
C LEU A 484 3.01 -11.01 5.00
N MET A 485 4.33 -10.90 5.03
CA MET A 485 5.12 -11.14 6.23
C MET A 485 6.21 -10.10 6.41
N SER A 486 6.57 -9.84 7.66
CA SER A 486 7.78 -9.14 8.07
C SER A 486 8.44 -9.95 9.17
N GLN A 487 9.73 -10.21 9.02
CA GLN A 487 10.45 -11.12 9.91
C GLN A 487 11.76 -10.50 10.40
N THR A 488 12.01 -10.64 11.69
CA THR A 488 13.31 -10.39 12.29
C THR A 488 14.07 -11.69 12.36
N PHE A 489 15.16 -11.81 11.61
CA PHE A 489 16.05 -12.96 11.70
C PHE A 489 17.11 -12.79 12.77
N ASP A 490 17.68 -13.90 13.23
CA ASP A 490 18.87 -13.88 14.08
C ASP A 490 20.10 -13.35 13.31
N PRO A 491 21.21 -13.01 14.00
CA PRO A 491 22.41 -12.49 13.33
C PRO A 491 23.07 -13.44 12.31
N THR A 492 22.71 -14.73 12.31
CA THR A 492 23.16 -15.69 11.29
C THR A 492 22.29 -15.67 10.05
N GLY A 493 21.10 -15.07 10.14
CA GLY A 493 20.11 -14.97 9.07
C GLY A 493 19.45 -16.31 8.74
N THR A 494 19.43 -17.29 9.65
CA THR A 494 18.98 -18.67 9.33
C THR A 494 17.58 -19.01 9.82
N GLN A 495 17.07 -18.25 10.79
CA GLN A 495 15.77 -18.45 11.45
C GLN A 495 15.32 -17.14 12.10
N GLN A 496 14.04 -17.06 12.46
CA GLN A 496 13.52 -15.95 13.27
C GLN A 496 14.29 -15.84 14.60
N GLY A 497 14.58 -14.62 15.03
CA GLY A 497 15.37 -14.38 16.22
C GLY A 497 15.44 -12.91 16.62
N PHE A 498 16.49 -12.54 17.34
CA PHE A 498 16.67 -11.17 17.83
C PHE A 498 17.82 -10.49 17.09
N GLN A 499 17.49 -9.46 16.31
CA GLN A 499 18.45 -8.54 15.73
C GLN A 499 17.89 -7.13 15.76
N PHE A 500 18.58 -6.21 16.43
CA PHE A 500 18.08 -4.84 16.57
C PHE A 500 18.22 -4.04 15.27
N ASP A 501 19.38 -4.10 14.63
CA ASP A 501 19.72 -3.21 13.51
C ASP A 501 19.11 -3.61 12.16
N LYS A 502 18.56 -4.83 12.05
CA LYS A 502 17.85 -5.38 10.89
C LYS A 502 16.57 -6.10 11.30
N GLY A 503 15.88 -5.57 12.32
CA GLY A 503 14.66 -6.14 12.85
C GLY A 503 13.46 -5.23 12.73
N SER A 504 12.28 -5.83 12.84
CA SER A 504 11.02 -5.13 12.99
C SER A 504 10.81 -4.81 14.48
N HIS A 505 10.49 -3.56 14.78
CA HIS A 505 10.27 -3.10 16.15
C HIS A 505 9.04 -2.20 16.19
N PHE A 506 8.34 -2.21 17.32
CA PHE A 506 7.20 -1.36 17.60
C PHE A 506 7.38 -0.73 18.97
N LEU A 507 8.06 0.43 19.01
CA LEU A 507 8.44 1.10 20.25
C LEU A 507 7.92 2.53 20.30
N LEU A 508 7.57 2.96 21.52
CA LEU A 508 7.41 4.36 21.88
C LEU A 508 8.72 4.82 22.51
N ALA A 509 9.31 5.88 21.98
CA ALA A 509 10.58 6.43 22.42
C ALA A 509 10.38 7.78 23.10
N ASP A 510 11.00 8.01 24.25
CA ASP A 510 11.34 9.32 24.77
C ASP A 510 12.72 9.68 24.20
N THR A 511 12.74 10.61 23.25
CA THR A 511 13.96 10.99 22.52
C THR A 511 14.77 12.06 23.25
N GLU A 512 14.21 12.72 24.28
CA GLU A 512 14.96 13.58 25.19
C GLU A 512 15.84 12.73 26.14
N SER A 513 15.29 11.61 26.61
CA SER A 513 15.95 10.71 27.57
C SER A 513 16.70 9.53 26.93
N ASP A 514 16.67 9.40 25.61
CA ASP A 514 17.19 8.25 24.85
C ASP A 514 16.62 6.90 25.33
N MET A 515 15.33 6.82 25.66
CA MET A 515 14.71 5.58 26.16
C MET A 515 13.54 5.16 25.28
N ALA A 516 13.35 3.86 25.10
CA ALA A 516 12.19 3.34 24.39
C ALA A 516 11.58 2.11 25.07
N VAL A 517 10.29 1.90 24.88
CA VAL A 517 9.53 0.76 25.40
C VAL A 517 8.57 0.24 24.35
N GLY A 518 8.42 -1.07 24.25
CA GLY A 518 7.51 -1.72 23.31
C GLY A 518 7.98 -3.10 22.90
N PHE A 519 7.59 -3.53 21.70
CA PHE A 519 7.99 -4.82 21.14
C PHE A 519 9.24 -4.70 20.29
N MET A 520 10.25 -5.51 20.61
CA MET A 520 11.50 -5.63 19.87
C MET A 520 11.56 -6.98 19.16
N ALA A 521 12.25 -7.01 18.02
CA ALA A 521 12.47 -8.20 17.20
C ALA A 521 11.15 -8.93 16.91
N SER A 522 10.21 -8.15 16.40
CA SER A 522 8.88 -8.60 16.07
C SER A 522 8.86 -9.35 14.74
N ASN A 523 7.92 -10.28 14.62
CA ASN A 523 7.54 -10.89 13.36
C ASN A 523 6.03 -10.72 13.19
N LEU A 524 5.60 -10.44 11.96
CA LEU A 524 4.21 -10.22 11.60
C LEU A 524 3.87 -11.06 10.37
N LEU A 525 2.76 -11.78 10.44
CA LEU A 525 2.18 -12.54 9.34
C LEU A 525 0.73 -12.12 9.14
N MET A 526 0.35 -11.87 7.89
CA MET A 526 -1.02 -11.74 7.43
C MET A 526 -1.21 -12.70 6.26
N ALA A 527 -2.00 -13.75 6.47
CA ALA A 527 -2.35 -14.74 5.46
C ALA A 527 -3.87 -14.80 5.35
N TRP A 528 -4.45 -13.97 4.49
CA TRP A 528 -5.89 -13.81 4.32
C TRP A 528 -6.32 -14.29 2.94
N ASN A 529 -7.02 -15.41 2.92
CA ASN A 529 -7.48 -16.06 1.69
C ASN A 529 -8.89 -15.61 1.35
N ASP A 530 -9.20 -15.44 0.07
CA ASP A 530 -10.54 -15.09 -0.41
C ASP A 530 -11.09 -13.81 0.24
N THR A 531 -10.22 -12.83 0.48
CA THR A 531 -10.56 -11.59 1.18
C THR A 531 -11.35 -10.67 0.28
N ARG A 532 -12.58 -10.34 0.64
CA ARG A 532 -13.35 -9.31 -0.06
C ARG A 532 -13.11 -7.94 0.54
N ILE A 533 -12.77 -6.99 -0.32
CA ILE A 533 -12.64 -5.57 0.00
C ILE A 533 -13.81 -4.84 -0.67
N TRP A 534 -14.72 -4.32 0.13
CA TRP A 534 -16.00 -3.75 -0.31
C TRP A 534 -16.17 -2.31 0.17
N ILE A 535 -16.42 -1.39 -0.76
CA ILE A 535 -16.96 -0.06 -0.44
C ILE A 535 -18.45 -0.26 -0.13
N LYS A 536 -18.75 -0.55 1.13
CA LYS A 536 -20.08 -0.94 1.59
C LYS A 536 -21.03 0.26 1.56
N PRO A 537 -22.22 0.13 0.94
CA PRO A 537 -23.24 1.17 0.95
C PRO A 537 -23.84 1.34 2.34
N GLN A 538 -24.08 2.59 2.71
CA GLN A 538 -24.94 2.98 3.82
C GLN A 538 -26.38 3.10 3.29
N TRP A 539 -27.32 2.28 3.77
CA TRP A 539 -28.72 2.34 3.34
C TRP A 539 -29.56 3.21 4.27
N ASN A 540 -29.23 3.19 5.57
CA ASN A 540 -29.80 4.09 6.55
C ASN A 540 -28.92 5.35 6.67
N PRO A 541 -29.37 6.52 6.18
CA PRO A 541 -28.57 7.75 6.22
C PRO A 541 -28.27 8.24 7.66
N ASN A 542 -28.90 7.67 8.68
CA ASN A 542 -28.65 7.97 10.09
C ASN A 542 -27.75 6.96 10.81
N ASP A 543 -27.39 5.84 10.16
CA ASP A 543 -26.46 4.84 10.71
C ASP A 543 -25.14 4.89 9.95
N TYR A 544 -24.21 5.68 10.46
CA TYR A 544 -22.90 5.89 9.84
C TYR A 544 -21.98 4.67 9.95
N THR A 545 -22.30 3.70 10.81
CA THR A 545 -21.52 2.46 10.99
C THR A 545 -21.87 1.37 9.97
N GLU A 546 -22.95 1.56 9.20
CA GLU A 546 -23.43 0.61 8.20
C GLU A 546 -22.53 0.60 6.94
N GLY A 547 -22.04 1.76 6.53
CA GLY A 547 -21.21 1.95 5.33
C GLY A 547 -19.72 2.14 5.62
N GLY A 548 -18.93 2.27 4.55
CA GLY A 548 -17.49 2.54 4.62
C GLY A 548 -16.66 1.52 3.83
N ILE A 549 -15.44 1.27 4.29
CA ILE A 549 -14.53 0.27 3.71
C ILE A 549 -14.59 -0.98 4.57
N ASP A 550 -15.16 -2.05 4.03
CA ASP A 550 -15.34 -3.35 4.69
C ASP A 550 -14.37 -4.37 4.10
N VAL A 551 -13.58 -5.02 4.94
CA VAL A 551 -12.62 -6.05 4.57
C VAL A 551 -13.02 -7.32 5.29
N VAL A 552 -13.43 -8.36 4.56
CA VAL A 552 -13.82 -9.65 5.14
C VAL A 552 -13.02 -10.78 4.52
N SER A 553 -12.38 -11.58 5.37
CA SER A 553 -11.72 -12.81 4.97
C SER A 553 -12.40 -14.00 5.65
N PRO A 554 -13.02 -14.92 4.89
CA PRO A 554 -13.65 -16.13 5.44
C PRO A 554 -12.60 -17.08 6.04
N LEU A 555 -11.35 -16.98 5.59
CA LEU A 555 -10.22 -17.76 6.07
C LEU A 555 -8.98 -16.86 6.18
N SER A 556 -8.68 -16.45 7.41
CA SER A 556 -7.53 -15.62 7.75
C SER A 556 -6.65 -16.31 8.76
N ARG A 557 -5.35 -16.01 8.72
CA ARG A 557 -4.39 -16.24 9.79
C ARG A 557 -3.56 -14.98 9.96
N THR A 558 -3.59 -14.42 11.16
CA THR A 558 -2.73 -13.31 11.56
C THR A 558 -1.88 -13.77 12.73
N GLN A 559 -0.56 -13.70 12.57
CA GLN A 559 0.38 -14.05 13.62
C GLN A 559 1.28 -12.87 13.96
N PHE A 560 1.50 -12.65 15.26
CA PHE A 560 2.45 -11.67 15.77
C PHE A 560 3.32 -12.33 16.85
N THR A 561 4.63 -12.22 16.71
CA THR A 561 5.57 -12.53 17.78
C THR A 561 6.45 -11.33 18.08
N GLY A 562 6.88 -11.18 19.32
CA GLY A 562 7.82 -10.12 19.68
C GLY A 562 8.23 -10.15 21.15
N THR A 563 9.37 -9.53 21.46
CA THR A 563 9.82 -9.38 22.85
C THR A 563 9.43 -8.02 23.38
N PHE A 564 8.44 -7.97 24.26
CA PHE A 564 8.09 -6.75 24.99
C PHE A 564 9.18 -6.41 26.00
N GLY A 565 9.62 -5.16 26.03
CA GLY A 565 10.66 -4.68 26.92
C GLY A 565 10.96 -3.20 26.74
N GLY A 566 12.06 -2.76 27.35
CA GLY A 566 12.59 -1.41 27.19
C GLY A 566 14.05 -1.42 26.76
N LEU A 567 14.50 -0.33 26.16
CA LEU A 567 15.88 -0.15 25.75
C LEU A 567 16.33 1.30 25.87
N ARG A 568 17.66 1.50 25.92
CA ARG A 568 18.28 2.80 25.64
C ARG A 568 18.53 2.92 24.15
N LEU A 569 18.09 4.02 23.54
CA LEU A 569 18.31 4.27 22.12
C LEU A 569 19.82 4.32 21.84
N PRO A 570 20.30 3.60 20.82
CA PRO A 570 21.71 3.65 20.47
C PRO A 570 22.05 5.00 19.84
N ASP A 571 23.25 5.50 20.14
CA ASP A 571 23.85 6.57 19.35
C ASP A 571 23.88 6.15 17.87
N THR A 572 23.60 7.10 16.97
CA THR A 572 23.57 6.86 15.53
C THR A 572 24.83 6.13 15.06
N GLY A 573 24.65 4.96 14.44
CA GLY A 573 25.74 4.16 13.86
C GLY A 573 26.27 2.98 14.71
N VAL A 574 25.84 2.81 15.95
CA VAL A 574 26.21 1.64 16.78
C VAL A 574 25.03 0.68 16.94
N ALA A 575 25.15 -0.55 16.43
CA ALA A 575 24.11 -1.57 16.61
C ALA A 575 24.08 -2.05 18.07
N LEU A 576 22.88 -2.22 18.63
CA LEU A 576 22.71 -2.89 19.91
C LEU A 576 22.87 -4.41 19.73
N ALA A 577 23.82 -4.99 20.48
CA ALA A 577 23.95 -6.44 20.56
C ALA A 577 22.71 -7.05 21.25
N PRO A 578 22.27 -8.27 20.87
CA PRO A 578 21.10 -8.93 21.47
C PRO A 578 21.13 -9.12 22.99
N ASP A 579 22.32 -9.11 23.58
CA ASP A 579 22.64 -9.27 24.99
C ASP A 579 23.18 -7.97 25.63
N SER A 580 23.02 -6.83 24.96
CA SER A 580 23.43 -5.53 25.49
C SER A 580 22.78 -5.24 26.84
N SER A 581 23.54 -4.64 27.76
CA SER A 581 23.02 -4.10 29.01
C SER A 581 22.00 -2.97 28.82
N ASP A 582 21.94 -2.41 27.61
CA ASP A 582 20.99 -1.36 27.24
C ASP A 582 19.60 -1.92 26.91
N ILE A 583 19.40 -3.24 26.93
CA ILE A 583 18.12 -3.89 26.64
C ILE A 583 17.59 -4.60 27.89
N VAL A 584 16.34 -4.31 28.25
CA VAL A 584 15.59 -4.98 29.31
C VAL A 584 14.44 -5.76 28.68
N LYS A 585 14.57 -7.09 28.60
CA LYS A 585 13.54 -7.98 28.07
C LYS A 585 12.53 -8.34 29.16
N GLY A 586 11.26 -8.03 28.93
CA GLY A 586 10.15 -8.30 29.85
C GLY A 586 9.48 -9.65 29.59
N THR A 587 8.73 -9.73 28.48
CA THR A 587 7.98 -10.95 28.09
C THR A 587 8.07 -11.17 26.60
N ILE A 588 8.11 -12.43 26.16
CA ILE A 588 7.82 -12.78 24.77
C ILE A 588 6.31 -12.90 24.64
N LEU A 589 5.74 -12.26 23.63
CA LEU A 589 4.34 -12.42 23.23
C LEU A 589 4.32 -13.19 21.91
N ASP A 590 3.49 -14.22 21.82
CA ASP A 590 3.13 -14.90 20.58
C ASP A 590 1.62 -14.99 20.48
N VAL A 591 1.07 -14.48 19.38
CA VAL A 591 -0.36 -14.44 19.11
C VAL A 591 -0.57 -15.01 17.73
N ASN A 592 -1.34 -16.09 17.62
CA ASN A 592 -1.83 -16.62 16.37
C ASN A 592 -3.36 -16.61 16.39
N LEU A 593 -3.98 -15.89 15.47
CA LEU A 593 -5.42 -15.88 15.30
C LEU A 593 -5.74 -16.40 13.92
N GLU A 594 -6.50 -17.49 13.84
CA GLU A 594 -6.92 -18.10 12.59
C GLU A 594 -8.44 -18.31 12.57
N GLY A 595 -9.06 -18.12 11.40
CA GLY A 595 -10.52 -18.20 11.23
C GLY A 595 -11.10 -17.03 10.44
N LEU A 596 -12.33 -16.64 10.75
CA LEU A 596 -13.01 -15.52 10.09
C LEU A 596 -12.51 -14.19 10.68
N LEU A 597 -12.19 -13.24 9.81
CA LEU A 597 -11.90 -11.86 10.17
C LEU A 597 -12.73 -10.90 9.32
N ASN A 598 -13.31 -9.90 9.95
CA ASN A 598 -13.88 -8.74 9.28
C ASN A 598 -13.45 -7.46 10.01
N LEU A 599 -13.01 -6.48 9.23
CA LEU A 599 -12.62 -5.15 9.67
C LEU A 599 -13.41 -4.14 8.86
N ARG A 600 -13.93 -3.09 9.51
CA ARG A 600 -14.60 -1.99 8.83
C ARG A 600 -14.09 -0.65 9.33
N LEU A 601 -13.76 0.23 8.40
CA LEU A 601 -13.60 1.66 8.63
C LEU A 601 -14.83 2.37 8.11
N SER A 602 -15.49 3.12 8.97
CA SER A 602 -16.74 3.82 8.68
C SER A 602 -16.54 5.34 8.77
N PRO A 603 -17.33 6.13 8.03
CA PRO A 603 -17.32 7.58 8.20
C PRO A 603 -17.76 7.98 9.62
N SER A 604 -17.35 9.17 10.06
CA SER A 604 -17.79 9.74 11.33
C SER A 604 -19.26 10.15 11.29
N SER A 605 -19.88 10.26 12.47
CA SER A 605 -21.24 10.79 12.59
C SER A 605 -21.22 12.32 12.41
N PRO A 606 -21.87 12.89 11.39
CA PRO A 606 -21.86 14.31 11.12
C PRO A 606 -22.86 15.06 12.00
N ASN A 607 -23.24 14.58 13.20
CA ASN A 607 -24.46 15.00 13.91
C ASN A 607 -24.50 16.53 14.17
N TYR A 608 -25.06 17.24 13.18
CA TYR A 608 -24.97 18.69 13.00
C TYR A 608 -25.92 19.46 13.92
N ALA A 609 -26.89 18.77 14.50
CA ALA A 609 -27.97 19.36 15.28
C ALA A 609 -27.46 20.11 16.54
N ASP A 610 -26.28 19.73 17.05
CA ASP A 610 -25.70 20.30 18.27
C ASP A 610 -24.44 21.16 18.03
N ARG A 611 -24.10 21.50 16.77
CA ARG A 611 -22.82 22.15 16.40
C ARG A 611 -21.56 21.37 16.82
N ASN A 612 -21.70 20.07 17.09
CA ASN A 612 -20.64 19.14 17.49
C ASN A 612 -20.54 18.01 16.47
N ALA A 613 -20.23 18.33 15.21
CA ALA A 613 -19.77 17.29 14.31
C ALA A 613 -18.44 16.75 14.84
N GLU A 614 -18.41 15.47 15.19
CA GLU A 614 -17.24 14.84 15.79
C GLU A 614 -16.34 14.30 14.66
N GLY A 615 -15.10 14.79 14.59
CA GLY A 615 -14.11 14.40 13.58
C GLY A 615 -13.31 13.16 14.03
N TYR A 616 -13.92 11.98 14.01
CA TYR A 616 -13.23 10.75 14.43
C TYR A 616 -13.23 9.65 13.35
N LEU A 617 -12.20 8.81 13.34
CA LEU A 617 -12.19 7.59 12.55
C LEU A 617 -13.02 6.52 13.26
N ASN A 618 -14.12 6.09 12.64
CA ASN A 618 -14.97 5.03 13.16
C ASN A 618 -14.45 3.67 12.70
N PHE A 619 -14.34 2.71 13.62
CA PHE A 619 -13.96 1.35 13.28
C PHE A 619 -14.85 0.31 13.97
N SER A 620 -14.96 -0.85 13.32
CA SER A 620 -15.55 -2.03 13.94
C SER A 620 -14.89 -3.30 13.42
N ALA A 621 -14.95 -4.36 14.21
CA ALA A 621 -14.36 -5.64 13.84
C ALA A 621 -15.28 -6.78 14.26
N ALA A 622 -15.16 -7.90 13.55
CA ALA A 622 -15.82 -9.15 13.88
C ALA A 622 -14.83 -10.29 13.62
N LEU A 623 -14.60 -11.12 14.62
CA LEU A 623 -13.63 -12.19 14.57
C LEU A 623 -14.27 -13.48 15.08
N ARG A 624 -14.05 -14.58 14.37
CA ARG A 624 -14.27 -15.92 14.90
C ARG A 624 -12.97 -16.69 14.83
N PRO A 625 -12.15 -16.65 15.90
CA PRO A 625 -11.05 -17.58 16.06
C PRO A 625 -11.57 -19.00 15.97
N THR A 626 -10.77 -19.88 15.39
CA THR A 626 -11.02 -21.32 15.34
C THR A 626 -9.68 -22.04 15.28
N ASN A 627 -9.73 -23.37 15.21
CA ASN A 627 -8.65 -24.18 14.67
C ASN A 627 -9.05 -24.63 13.26
N THR A 628 -8.38 -24.08 12.26
CA THR A 628 -8.64 -24.28 10.83
C THR A 628 -8.15 -25.63 10.32
N ASN A 629 -7.11 -26.22 10.92
CA ASN A 629 -6.54 -27.52 10.55
C ASN A 629 -6.15 -27.67 9.05
N ILE A 630 -5.79 -26.58 8.37
CA ILE A 630 -5.41 -26.55 6.96
C ILE A 630 -3.90 -26.74 6.81
N ASN A 631 -3.50 -27.69 5.96
CA ASN A 631 -2.09 -28.00 5.73
C ASN A 631 -1.40 -26.87 4.97
N GLY A 632 -0.21 -26.49 5.40
CA GLY A 632 0.51 -25.34 4.82
C GLY A 632 -0.14 -23.99 5.10
N PHE A 633 -1.10 -23.90 6.05
CA PHE A 633 -1.75 -22.65 6.43
C PHE A 633 -1.87 -22.48 7.95
N SER A 634 -2.35 -23.48 8.69
CA SER A 634 -2.52 -23.39 10.15
C SER A 634 -1.17 -23.44 10.87
N ALA A 635 -1.06 -22.78 12.02
CA ALA A 635 0.23 -22.64 12.73
C ALA A 635 0.87 -23.97 13.15
N HIS A 636 0.08 -25.01 13.37
CA HIS A 636 0.55 -26.29 13.89
C HIS A 636 -0.08 -27.46 13.12
N ASN A 637 0.24 -27.61 11.84
CA ASN A 637 -0.22 -28.78 11.07
C ASN A 637 0.77 -29.95 11.17
N GLY A 638 0.28 -31.15 11.49
CA GLY A 638 1.01 -32.40 11.27
C GLY A 638 1.55 -33.11 12.51
N THR A 639 1.32 -32.60 13.72
CA THR A 639 1.51 -33.38 14.95
C THR A 639 0.20 -34.11 15.28
N THR A 640 0.23 -35.44 15.33
CA THR A 640 -0.92 -36.27 15.75
C THR A 640 -1.20 -36.18 17.26
N ASP A 641 -0.61 -35.19 17.94
CA ASP A 641 -0.63 -35.07 19.39
C ASP A 641 -1.61 -33.95 19.79
N PRO A 642 -2.83 -34.28 20.26
CA PRO A 642 -3.89 -33.31 20.57
C PRO A 642 -3.56 -32.32 21.71
N GLY A 643 -2.34 -32.36 22.27
CA GLY A 643 -1.82 -31.35 23.20
C GLY A 643 -0.87 -30.32 22.56
N THR A 644 -0.61 -30.40 21.26
CA THR A 644 0.37 -29.55 20.54
C THR A 644 -0.24 -28.67 19.45
N ASP A 645 -1.45 -28.99 18.99
CA ASP A 645 -2.19 -28.14 18.06
C ASP A 645 -3.03 -27.14 18.85
N LEU A 646 -2.56 -25.90 18.88
CA LEU A 646 -3.17 -24.81 19.63
C LEU A 646 -4.18 -24.00 18.81
N GLY A 647 -4.32 -24.27 17.50
CA GLY A 647 -5.16 -23.46 16.60
C GLY A 647 -4.92 -21.96 16.76
N SER A 648 -5.98 -21.21 17.07
CA SER A 648 -5.85 -19.84 17.57
C SER A 648 -5.36 -19.81 19.03
N TYR A 649 -4.30 -19.06 19.32
CA TYR A 649 -3.74 -18.96 20.65
C TYR A 649 -3.08 -17.62 20.96
N ILE A 650 -2.90 -17.37 22.26
CA ILE A 650 -2.06 -16.31 22.82
C ILE A 650 -1.13 -16.97 23.83
N SER A 651 0.18 -16.75 23.73
CA SER A 651 1.14 -17.18 24.74
C SER A 651 2.02 -16.04 25.23
N LEU A 652 2.43 -16.14 26.49
CA LEU A 652 3.37 -15.24 27.14
C LEU A 652 4.49 -16.08 27.76
N ALA A 653 5.73 -15.81 27.37
CA ALA A 653 6.88 -16.58 27.83
C ALA A 653 7.97 -15.69 28.47
N GLU A 654 8.70 -16.25 29.42
CA GLU A 654 9.89 -15.59 29.98
C GLU A 654 11.02 -15.55 28.93
N PRO A 655 11.61 -14.37 28.61
CA PRO A 655 12.62 -14.28 27.54
C PRO A 655 13.85 -15.17 27.74
N ASN A 656 14.29 -15.38 28.99
CA ASN A 656 15.44 -16.21 29.34
C ASN A 656 15.08 -17.69 29.57
N ARG A 657 13.79 -18.01 29.62
CA ARG A 657 13.25 -19.37 29.76
C ARG A 657 11.97 -19.50 28.92
N PRO A 658 12.09 -19.57 27.58
CA PRO A 658 10.93 -19.63 26.70
C PRO A 658 10.05 -20.88 26.94
N ASP A 659 10.60 -21.91 27.58
CA ASP A 659 9.89 -23.09 28.05
C ASP A 659 8.90 -22.80 29.19
N VAL A 660 9.12 -21.72 29.95
CA VAL A 660 8.22 -21.21 30.98
C VAL A 660 7.27 -20.20 30.34
N GLN A 661 6.15 -20.73 29.85
CA GLN A 661 5.10 -19.92 29.24
C GLN A 661 3.71 -20.23 29.81
N ILE A 662 2.84 -19.23 29.76
CA ILE A 662 1.39 -19.41 29.89
C ILE A 662 0.78 -19.36 28.50
N ILE A 663 -0.11 -20.32 28.23
CA ILE A 663 -0.76 -20.48 26.93
C ILE A 663 -2.27 -20.41 27.12
N PHE A 664 -2.92 -19.59 26.31
CA PHE A 664 -4.35 -19.58 26.06
C PHE A 664 -4.56 -20.09 24.64
N GLY A 665 -4.74 -21.41 24.51
CA GLY A 665 -4.86 -22.09 23.22
C GLY A 665 -6.26 -22.61 22.95
N ASP A 666 -6.47 -23.01 21.70
CA ASP A 666 -7.77 -23.41 21.16
C ASP A 666 -8.84 -22.35 21.46
N ILE A 667 -8.51 -21.11 21.11
CA ILE A 667 -9.41 -19.97 21.22
C ILE A 667 -10.47 -20.11 20.12
N ASN A 668 -11.75 -20.09 20.50
CA ASN A 668 -12.87 -20.25 19.58
C ASN A 668 -14.07 -19.38 19.98
N GLY A 669 -14.98 -19.12 19.04
CA GLY A 669 -16.26 -18.43 19.26
C GLY A 669 -16.25 -16.97 18.82
N ASP A 670 -17.32 -16.24 19.15
CA ASP A 670 -17.55 -14.92 18.57
C ASP A 670 -16.97 -13.79 19.43
N ILE A 671 -16.19 -12.92 18.78
CA ILE A 671 -15.73 -11.65 19.32
C ILE A 671 -16.10 -10.56 18.32
N ALA A 672 -16.65 -9.45 18.80
CA ALA A 672 -16.88 -8.27 17.98
C ALA A 672 -16.39 -7.01 18.69
N MET A 673 -15.87 -6.06 17.92
CA MET A 673 -15.62 -4.69 18.36
C MET A 673 -16.64 -3.79 17.69
N VAL A 674 -17.38 -3.03 18.47
CA VAL A 674 -18.40 -2.08 17.99
C VAL A 674 -18.19 -0.72 18.64
N ASN A 675 -18.82 0.32 18.08
CA ASN A 675 -18.68 1.71 18.55
C ASN A 675 -17.21 2.14 18.66
N GLY A 676 -16.36 1.67 17.75
CA GLY A 676 -14.94 1.97 17.77
C GLY A 676 -14.70 3.39 17.28
N ILE A 677 -13.95 4.17 18.06
CA ILE A 677 -13.56 5.54 17.73
C ILE A 677 -12.05 5.68 17.92
N ILE A 678 -11.41 6.36 16.96
CA ILE A 678 -10.07 6.93 17.08
C ILE A 678 -10.22 8.42 16.80
N ASP A 679 -9.93 9.23 17.80
CA ASP A 679 -10.32 10.64 17.81
C ASP A 679 -9.18 11.49 18.38
N LEU A 680 -8.82 12.56 17.66
CA LEU A 680 -7.84 13.54 18.08
C LEU A 680 -8.59 14.79 18.53
N ARG A 681 -8.79 14.93 19.84
CA ARG A 681 -9.59 16.04 20.36
C ARG A 681 -8.77 17.29 20.56
N SER A 682 -9.36 18.41 20.16
CA SER A 682 -8.76 19.73 20.35
C SER A 682 -8.76 20.15 21.82
N SER A 683 -7.93 21.12 22.18
CA SER A 683 -7.84 21.60 23.57
C SER A 683 -9.14 22.27 24.06
N ASN A 684 -9.96 22.76 23.13
CA ASN A 684 -11.21 23.45 23.40
C ASN A 684 -12.43 22.51 23.40
N GLU A 685 -12.34 21.36 22.75
CA GLU A 685 -13.49 20.46 22.51
C GLU A 685 -14.11 19.94 23.81
N ASP A 686 -13.28 19.46 24.74
CA ASP A 686 -13.74 18.93 26.03
C ASP A 686 -13.62 19.95 27.19
N GLY A 687 -13.25 21.19 26.89
CA GLY A 687 -13.16 22.28 27.87
C GLY A 687 -12.11 22.09 28.98
N ASP A 688 -11.22 21.11 28.85
CA ASP A 688 -10.13 20.82 29.81
C ASP A 688 -8.79 21.49 29.44
N GLY A 689 -8.73 22.19 28.31
CA GLY A 689 -7.56 22.93 27.84
C GLY A 689 -6.42 22.04 27.33
N THR A 690 -6.66 20.73 27.18
CA THR A 690 -5.63 19.75 26.80
C THR A 690 -6.07 18.95 25.59
N PRO A 691 -5.27 18.90 24.51
CA PRO A 691 -5.57 18.00 23.40
C PRO A 691 -5.33 16.57 23.84
N LYS A 692 -5.96 15.62 23.16
CA LYS A 692 -5.88 14.20 23.54
C LYS A 692 -6.20 13.28 22.38
N LEU A 693 -5.53 12.13 22.37
CA LEU A 693 -5.91 11.01 21.53
C LEU A 693 -6.82 10.09 22.34
N VAL A 694 -8.04 9.88 21.85
CA VAL A 694 -9.02 8.96 22.42
C VAL A 694 -9.16 7.77 21.49
N ILE A 695 -8.93 6.58 22.03
CA ILE A 695 -9.24 5.32 21.37
C ILE A 695 -10.23 4.61 22.26
N ALA A 696 -11.45 4.35 21.77
CA ALA A 696 -12.46 3.66 22.57
C ALA A 696 -13.28 2.70 21.71
N ASN A 697 -13.74 1.61 22.31
CA ASN A 697 -14.62 0.64 21.66
C ASN A 697 -15.33 -0.24 22.69
N ASP A 698 -16.40 -0.89 22.27
CA ASP A 698 -17.04 -1.97 23.02
C ASP A 698 -16.62 -3.31 22.42
N ILE A 699 -16.02 -4.18 23.25
CA ILE A 699 -15.70 -5.57 22.91
C ILE A 699 -16.85 -6.45 23.38
N GLN A 700 -17.51 -7.12 22.44
CA GLN A 700 -18.62 -8.04 22.67
C GLN A 700 -18.15 -9.49 22.50
N PHE A 701 -18.65 -10.39 23.35
CA PHE A 701 -18.30 -11.81 23.37
C PHE A 701 -19.55 -12.69 23.29
N GLY A 702 -19.50 -13.73 22.49
CA GLY A 702 -20.58 -14.70 22.37
C GLY A 702 -21.89 -14.06 21.92
N GLN A 703 -22.99 -14.30 22.64
CA GLN A 703 -24.32 -13.87 22.21
C GLN A 703 -24.45 -12.37 21.92
N THR A 704 -23.72 -11.51 22.63
CA THR A 704 -23.75 -10.05 22.40
C THR A 704 -23.10 -9.66 21.06
N ALA A 705 -22.10 -10.42 20.59
CA ALA A 705 -21.44 -10.17 19.31
C ALA A 705 -22.31 -10.54 18.10
N ALA A 706 -23.42 -11.27 18.30
CA ALA A 706 -24.18 -11.90 17.21
C ALA A 706 -24.66 -10.92 16.12
N ALA A 707 -25.08 -9.71 16.49
CA ALA A 707 -25.53 -8.70 15.53
C ALA A 707 -24.39 -8.27 14.59
N ARG A 708 -23.23 -7.94 15.16
CA ARG A 708 -22.06 -7.51 14.39
C ARG A 708 -21.47 -8.66 13.57
N MET A 709 -21.49 -9.90 14.08
CA MET A 709 -21.07 -11.09 13.34
C MET A 709 -21.96 -11.35 12.11
N ASN A 710 -23.28 -11.20 12.22
CA ASN A 710 -24.17 -11.34 11.06
C ASN A 710 -23.94 -10.24 10.03
N ASP A 711 -23.73 -9.01 10.47
CA ASP A 711 -23.41 -7.88 9.57
C ASP A 711 -22.05 -8.05 8.87
N ALA A 712 -21.08 -8.67 9.54
CA ALA A 712 -19.73 -8.94 9.02
C ALA A 712 -19.71 -9.84 7.78
N VAL A 713 -20.67 -10.77 7.69
CA VAL A 713 -20.70 -11.80 6.65
C VAL A 713 -21.80 -11.58 5.62
N VAL A 714 -22.40 -10.38 5.59
CA VAL A 714 -23.41 -10.04 4.58
C VAL A 714 -22.81 -10.24 3.19
N GLY A 715 -23.39 -11.12 2.38
CA GLY A 715 -22.86 -11.47 1.06
C GLY A 715 -21.71 -12.49 1.08
N LEU A 716 -21.58 -13.30 2.15
CA LEU A 716 -20.86 -14.57 2.11
C LEU A 716 -21.85 -15.74 1.97
N PRO A 717 -21.49 -16.81 1.23
CA PRO A 717 -22.35 -17.98 1.08
C PRO A 717 -22.48 -18.74 2.41
N GLY A 718 -23.69 -19.22 2.70
CA GLY A 718 -23.91 -20.11 3.86
C GLY A 718 -23.77 -19.46 5.24
N GLY A 719 -23.46 -18.16 5.32
CA GLY A 719 -23.35 -17.39 6.56
C GLY A 719 -22.00 -17.57 7.27
N LEU A 720 -22.02 -17.51 8.60
CA LEU A 720 -20.82 -17.56 9.43
C LEU A 720 -20.12 -18.93 9.41
N PRO A 721 -18.83 -19.02 9.03
CA PRO A 721 -18.05 -20.25 9.11
C PRO A 721 -18.07 -20.84 10.52
N GLY A 722 -18.27 -22.15 10.67
CA GLY A 722 -18.27 -22.82 11.99
C GLY A 722 -19.58 -22.75 12.78
N GLY A 723 -20.65 -22.13 12.27
CA GLY A 723 -22.01 -22.21 12.82
C GLY A 723 -22.71 -20.86 13.03
N ALA A 724 -23.78 -20.83 13.83
CA ALA A 724 -24.60 -19.63 14.00
C ALA A 724 -23.87 -18.47 14.70
N ALA A 725 -24.33 -17.23 14.50
CA ALA A 725 -23.87 -16.08 15.28
C ALA A 725 -24.24 -16.23 16.76
N GLY A 726 -23.43 -15.65 17.65
CA GLY A 726 -23.63 -15.69 19.08
C GLY A 726 -23.05 -16.93 19.78
N GLN A 727 -22.07 -17.60 19.16
CA GLN A 727 -21.41 -18.76 19.76
C GLN A 727 -20.56 -18.34 20.96
N PRO A 728 -20.64 -19.05 22.11
CA PRO A 728 -19.82 -18.76 23.28
C PRO A 728 -18.35 -18.59 22.91
N PHE A 729 -17.71 -17.54 23.42
CA PHE A 729 -16.27 -17.40 23.34
C PHE A 729 -15.61 -18.38 24.31
N ARG A 730 -14.63 -19.14 23.84
CA ARG A 730 -14.00 -20.25 24.56
C ARG A 730 -12.49 -20.19 24.42
N ILE A 731 -11.82 -20.57 25.50
CA ILE A 731 -10.39 -20.90 25.53
C ILE A 731 -10.35 -22.30 26.09
N ASP A 732 -10.25 -23.30 25.21
CA ASP A 732 -10.40 -24.69 25.63
C ASP A 732 -9.11 -25.27 26.24
N ASN A 733 -7.96 -24.61 26.05
CA ASN A 733 -6.69 -25.01 26.65
C ASN A 733 -5.95 -23.83 27.32
N VAL A 734 -6.15 -23.65 28.63
CA VAL A 734 -5.26 -22.81 29.46
C VAL A 734 -4.16 -23.71 30.02
N ALA A 735 -2.90 -23.45 29.70
CA ALA A 735 -1.79 -24.31 30.11
C ALA A 735 -0.54 -23.56 30.58
N LEU A 736 0.30 -24.24 31.36
CA LEU A 736 1.63 -23.77 31.75
C LEU A 736 2.72 -24.72 31.24
N GLY A 737 3.82 -24.15 30.74
CA GLY A 737 4.95 -24.88 30.20
C GLY A 737 4.92 -24.98 28.68
N ASN A 738 5.86 -25.75 28.11
CA ASN A 738 6.05 -25.73 26.67
C ASN A 738 5.01 -26.58 25.91
N GLY A 739 4.02 -25.93 25.30
CA GLY A 739 2.99 -26.55 24.47
C GLY A 739 3.51 -27.26 23.21
N THR A 740 4.66 -26.85 22.67
CA THR A 740 5.20 -27.43 21.42
C THR A 740 5.97 -28.75 21.61
N THR A 741 6.29 -29.11 22.86
CA THR A 741 7.01 -30.36 23.20
C THR A 741 6.15 -31.37 23.97
N GLY A 742 4.84 -31.11 24.08
CA GLY A 742 3.92 -31.98 24.83
C GLY A 742 4.14 -31.97 26.35
N THR A 743 4.87 -30.98 26.89
CA THR A 743 5.18 -30.85 28.32
C THR A 743 4.30 -29.83 29.05
N ALA A 744 3.33 -29.22 28.36
CA ALA A 744 2.40 -28.28 28.96
C ALA A 744 1.42 -28.96 29.91
N ALA A 745 1.31 -28.45 31.14
CA ALA A 745 0.30 -28.86 32.10
C ALA A 745 -0.96 -28.02 31.87
N THR A 746 -2.01 -28.64 31.31
CA THR A 746 -3.33 -28.00 31.17
C THR A 746 -3.93 -27.68 32.55
N LEU A 747 -4.22 -26.41 32.77
CA LEU A 747 -4.87 -25.87 33.96
C LEU A 747 -6.40 -25.93 33.86
N GLY A 748 -6.98 -25.82 32.66
CA GLY A 748 -8.42 -25.87 32.44
C GLY A 748 -8.88 -25.12 31.19
N SER A 749 -10.13 -24.70 31.17
CA SER A 749 -10.75 -23.94 30.08
C SER A 749 -11.54 -22.73 30.61
N ILE A 750 -11.75 -21.74 29.75
CA ILE A 750 -12.56 -20.54 30.00
C ILE A 750 -13.71 -20.52 28.98
N VAL A 751 -14.93 -20.26 29.44
CA VAL A 751 -16.11 -20.12 28.57
C VAL A 751 -16.88 -18.87 28.95
N ILE A 752 -17.11 -17.99 27.97
CA ILE A 752 -17.88 -16.75 28.08
C ILE A 752 -19.07 -16.84 27.12
N PRO A 753 -20.27 -17.26 27.60
CA PRO A 753 -21.45 -17.38 26.74
C PRO A 753 -21.94 -16.05 26.17
N SER A 754 -21.77 -14.98 26.93
CA SER A 754 -22.21 -13.63 26.60
C SER A 754 -21.44 -12.63 27.48
N GLY A 755 -20.98 -11.52 26.91
CA GLY A 755 -20.32 -10.45 27.66
C GLY A 755 -20.06 -9.20 26.83
N GLN A 756 -19.85 -8.07 27.51
CA GLN A 756 -19.39 -6.83 26.88
C GLN A 756 -18.39 -6.16 27.80
N TRP A 757 -17.26 -5.73 27.24
CA TRP A 757 -16.27 -4.90 27.89
C TRP A 757 -16.16 -3.58 27.15
N HIS A 758 -16.23 -2.48 27.89
CA HIS A 758 -15.92 -1.17 27.35
C HIS A 758 -14.43 -0.90 27.56
N ALA A 759 -13.71 -0.61 26.48
CA ALA A 759 -12.31 -0.23 26.51
C ALA A 759 -12.20 1.22 26.04
N SER A 760 -11.47 2.04 26.81
CA SER A 760 -11.13 3.40 26.41
C SER A 760 -9.74 3.74 26.92
N ILE A 761 -8.91 4.25 26.02
CA ILE A 761 -7.59 4.79 26.29
C ILE A 761 -7.64 6.25 25.90
N THR A 762 -7.28 7.13 26.84
CA THR A 762 -7.09 8.55 26.58
C THR A 762 -5.64 8.89 26.84
N LEU A 763 -4.92 9.24 25.78
CA LEU A 763 -3.55 9.72 25.86
C LEU A 763 -3.57 11.24 25.88
N LYS A 764 -2.97 11.82 26.92
CA LYS A 764 -2.81 13.25 27.08
C LYS A 764 -1.32 13.59 27.08
N PRO A 765 -0.92 14.73 26.50
CA PRO A 765 0.41 15.25 26.71
C PRO A 765 0.74 15.37 28.20
N GLN A 766 1.95 15.00 28.58
CA GLN A 766 2.47 15.32 29.90
C GLN A 766 2.64 16.84 29.99
N ILE A 767 1.89 17.48 30.88
CA ILE A 767 2.02 18.92 31.13
C ILE A 767 3.23 19.12 32.05
N PRO A 768 4.18 20.03 31.72
CA PRO A 768 5.33 20.33 32.56
C PRO A 768 4.96 20.79 33.99
#